data_AF-A0A0A9W3M7-F1
#
_entry.id   AF-A0A0A9W3M7-F1
#
_cell.length_a   1.000
_cell.length_b   1.000
_cell.length_c   1.000
_cell.angle_alpha   90.00
_cell.angle_beta   90.00
_cell.angle_gamma   90.00
#
_symmetry.space_group_name_H-M   'P 1'
#
loop_
_entity.id
_entity.type
_entity.pdbx_description
1 polymer ?
#
loop_
_entity_poly.entity_id
_entity_poly.type
_entity_poly.pdbx_seq_one_letter_code
_entity_poly.pdbx_strand_id
1 'polypeptide(L)'
;MKSNVQRLTAKICAMKQAVWRNFSKKVEEDSLGLEAENKLLQSSIIKMYGAIKDCDGRKLVAQQTMELRLSNYNMIMKNKAFWAHRLKSEYFKMERLDVEKNELLASLDHQRHQLQRLEQVIQQLEREVEKKHITLNLGEEERNKLDREEACLLKFKHNLDLEVDGKVAEMEKLKNTLNGMLIEKQVTEKGIGHLQREIRKLGEINRNTEEKIVDCELALAKALLDVERARSSLLATRGELEKTQRTARELDQEVKEATSLQRRYKGKLSLLCAKHTTLERRLAAKNRADPKNAIGENESSTSWAETKMKRMQDALKLVTELTKKLSDGWFNLQNVIMKRKDDRARQIHQLNIRRKHCHTMESCKIRIERNIGNVQHTITKTKKEISKEQRLFERWQGEKAKASDRLVRLTANNTELEVKFVDDVSEAEKEARHVEGEIDRLRTEIVSLGKETTRLQSELLEAEKRKDLAEIAKAKIDRFQSPGGEIGQLKQEIHRMEVRYSHLKKAQEKLMVDLEMCITRRDRLLDNAEAREVRSQATGKQWSRMQVQRKMNDLKNKIQTLKRKNQMMNREQLDLSYQLAETREEYNNIKSGIDTLRVNLEELERQMEEGQLHKHACLESTLYRQKKAKYLEDYKFGRYRCVNRTPGALAAEEEKQNHLMNTLRTVLDNLLNDFPQLNLQIAQIMNTLEPVFPDQRESENGEPQEMSPTSAPSQTTDEQTEWLVMAPVHSVEQVNKALVKGPQRVPHNLNFPLKECDWASLNIGD
;
A
#
# COMPACT_ATOMS: atom_id res chain seq x y z
N MET A 1 40.47 183.10 -144.77
CA MET A 1 41.36 181.97 -144.40
C MET A 1 40.57 181.06 -143.47
N LYS A 2 39.82 180.03 -143.88
CA LYS A 2 40.09 178.95 -144.85
C LYS A 2 41.45 178.27 -144.58
N SER A 3 41.44 177.08 -143.96
CA SER A 3 42.33 175.92 -144.21
C SER A 3 42.87 175.17 -142.97
N ASN A 4 43.07 175.77 -141.79
CA ASN A 4 43.91 175.11 -140.76
C ASN A 4 43.24 174.49 -139.51
N VAL A 5 41.98 174.74 -139.18
CA VAL A 5 41.39 174.14 -137.94
C VAL A 5 40.50 172.92 -138.20
N GLN A 6 40.16 172.65 -139.47
CA GLN A 6 39.60 171.35 -139.90
C GLN A 6 40.57 170.15 -139.68
N ARG A 7 41.82 170.37 -139.23
CA ARG A 7 42.79 169.31 -138.89
C ARG A 7 42.85 168.94 -137.40
N LEU A 8 42.32 169.75 -136.48
CA LEU A 8 42.31 169.43 -135.05
C LEU A 8 41.08 168.64 -134.62
N THR A 9 39.97 168.79 -135.35
CA THR A 9 38.74 168.00 -135.19
C THR A 9 38.90 166.52 -135.59
N ALA A 10 39.93 166.15 -136.35
CA ALA A 10 40.19 164.76 -136.76
C ALA A 10 41.14 163.98 -135.82
N LYS A 11 42.10 164.65 -135.13
CA LYS A 11 43.08 163.97 -134.26
C LYS A 11 42.56 163.63 -132.87
N ILE A 12 41.60 164.40 -132.34
CA ILE A 12 41.03 164.13 -131.01
C ILE A 12 40.02 162.96 -131.04
N CYS A 13 39.38 162.71 -132.19
CA CYS A 13 38.44 161.59 -132.34
C CYS A 13 39.15 160.22 -132.51
N ALA A 14 40.33 160.19 -133.17
CA ALA A 14 41.11 158.96 -133.36
C ALA A 14 41.78 158.45 -132.06
N MET A 15 42.11 159.34 -131.12
CA MET A 15 42.77 158.93 -129.86
C MET A 15 41.80 158.33 -128.83
N LYS A 16 40.53 158.74 -128.84
CA LYS A 16 39.51 158.17 -127.93
C LYS A 16 39.07 156.74 -128.32
N GLN A 17 39.09 156.38 -129.60
CA GLN A 17 38.75 155.02 -130.04
C GLN A 17 39.84 153.98 -129.77
N ALA A 18 41.10 154.38 -129.65
CA ALA A 18 42.21 153.47 -129.32
C ALA A 18 42.25 153.08 -127.83
N VAL A 19 41.86 153.99 -126.93
CA VAL A 19 41.85 153.72 -125.48
C VAL A 19 40.70 152.79 -125.08
N TRP A 20 39.54 152.90 -125.73
CA TRP A 20 38.37 152.08 -125.38
C TRP A 20 38.51 150.60 -125.78
N ARG A 21 39.25 150.30 -126.86
CA ARG A 21 39.50 148.90 -127.27
C ARG A 21 40.47 148.17 -126.35
N ASN A 22 41.47 148.87 -125.79
CA ASN A 22 42.41 148.25 -124.86
C ASN A 22 41.81 148.00 -123.48
N PHE A 23 40.82 148.79 -123.05
CA PHE A 23 40.12 148.55 -121.79
C PHE A 23 39.15 147.37 -121.87
N SER A 24 38.42 147.22 -123.00
CA SER A 24 37.48 146.11 -123.18
C SER A 24 38.16 144.73 -123.18
N LYS A 25 39.38 144.62 -123.71
CA LYS A 25 40.13 143.36 -123.77
C LYS A 25 40.63 142.89 -122.40
N LYS A 26 40.96 143.84 -121.51
CA LYS A 26 41.42 143.56 -120.14
C LYS A 26 40.28 142.98 -119.28
N VAL A 27 39.06 143.50 -119.45
CA VAL A 27 37.88 143.06 -118.69
C VAL A 27 37.44 141.63 -119.07
N GLU A 28 37.60 141.23 -120.34
CA GLU A 28 37.32 139.86 -120.78
C GLU A 28 38.32 138.84 -120.21
N GLU A 29 39.60 139.18 -120.11
CA GLU A 29 40.63 138.32 -119.51
C GLU A 29 40.41 138.14 -118.00
N ASP A 30 40.02 139.19 -117.28
CA ASP A 30 39.73 139.13 -115.83
C ASP A 30 38.44 138.34 -115.54
N SER A 31 37.45 138.35 -116.44
CA SER A 31 36.21 137.56 -116.30
C SER A 31 36.45 136.05 -116.42
N LEU A 32 37.34 135.63 -117.31
CA LEU A 32 37.67 134.20 -117.51
C LEU A 32 38.50 133.62 -116.35
N GLY A 33 39.33 134.45 -115.69
CA GLY A 33 40.06 134.05 -114.49
C GLY A 33 39.13 133.71 -113.31
N LEU A 34 38.09 134.51 -113.10
CA LEU A 34 37.12 134.31 -112.00
C LEU A 34 36.23 133.07 -112.19
N GLU A 35 35.89 132.71 -113.43
CA GLU A 35 35.13 131.47 -113.71
C GLU A 35 35.94 130.19 -113.40
N ALA A 36 37.25 130.21 -113.61
CA ALA A 36 38.13 129.10 -113.30
C ALA A 36 38.25 128.86 -111.78
N GLU A 37 38.36 129.92 -110.99
CA GLU A 37 38.41 129.83 -109.52
C GLU A 37 37.08 129.31 -108.93
N ASN A 38 35.94 129.74 -109.48
CA ASN A 38 34.63 129.30 -108.99
C ASN A 38 34.40 127.78 -109.19
N LYS A 39 34.84 127.22 -110.33
CA LYS A 39 34.79 125.77 -110.57
C LYS A 39 35.67 124.97 -109.60
N LEU A 40 36.83 125.52 -109.22
CA LEU A 40 37.74 124.88 -108.27
C LEU A 40 37.14 124.83 -106.85
N LEU A 41 36.50 125.93 -106.43
CA LEU A 41 35.80 126.00 -105.14
C LEU A 41 34.62 125.04 -105.06
N GLN A 42 33.81 124.93 -106.12
CA GLN A 42 32.70 123.98 -106.17
C GLN A 42 33.19 122.52 -106.04
N SER A 43 34.32 122.17 -106.68
CA SER A 43 34.92 120.84 -106.55
C SER A 43 35.38 120.52 -105.12
N SER A 44 35.99 121.50 -104.43
CA SER A 44 36.41 121.35 -103.03
C SER A 44 35.24 121.17 -102.06
N ILE A 45 34.14 121.90 -102.26
CA ILE A 45 32.95 121.80 -101.39
C ILE A 45 32.29 120.42 -101.51
N ILE A 46 32.19 119.87 -102.73
CA ILE A 46 31.61 118.54 -102.96
C ILE A 46 32.42 117.44 -102.24
N LYS A 47 33.75 117.55 -102.24
CA LYS A 47 34.62 116.59 -101.53
C LYS A 47 34.44 116.65 -100.01
N MET A 48 34.26 117.85 -99.43
CA MET A 48 34.00 117.99 -98.00
C MET A 48 32.65 117.38 -97.58
N TYR A 49 31.59 117.60 -98.37
CA TYR A 49 30.28 116.98 -98.09
C TYR A 49 30.31 115.45 -98.18
N GLY A 50 31.09 114.88 -99.10
CA GLY A 50 31.32 113.43 -99.16
C GLY A 50 31.98 112.87 -97.90
N ALA A 51 33.00 113.55 -97.38
CA ALA A 51 33.71 113.13 -96.17
C ALA A 51 32.84 113.20 -94.89
N ILE A 52 31.97 114.20 -94.78
CA ILE A 52 31.03 114.32 -93.65
C ILE A 52 30.01 113.17 -93.67
N LYS A 53 29.46 112.85 -94.84
CA LYS A 53 28.49 111.76 -95.01
C LYS A 53 29.07 110.39 -94.63
N ASP A 54 30.33 110.13 -94.98
CA ASP A 54 31.05 108.91 -94.60
C ASP A 54 31.37 108.83 -93.09
N CYS A 55 31.57 109.98 -92.43
CA CYS A 55 31.81 110.04 -91.00
C CYS A 55 30.53 109.71 -90.21
N ASP A 56 29.40 110.28 -90.61
CA ASP A 56 28.10 110.02 -89.99
C ASP A 56 27.65 108.56 -90.20
N GLY A 57 27.91 107.99 -91.39
CA GLY A 57 27.68 106.57 -91.65
C GLY A 57 28.48 105.64 -90.72
N ARG A 58 29.76 105.95 -90.48
CA ARG A 58 30.59 105.18 -89.52
C ARG A 58 30.13 105.30 -88.08
N LYS A 59 29.67 106.48 -87.66
CA LYS A 59 29.16 106.71 -86.30
C LYS A 59 27.88 105.93 -86.04
N LEU A 60 26.97 105.86 -87.02
CA LEU A 60 25.72 105.11 -86.92
C LEU A 60 25.98 103.60 -86.78
N VAL A 61 26.90 103.04 -87.56
CA VAL A 61 27.28 101.62 -87.48
C VAL A 61 27.91 101.29 -86.12
N ALA A 62 28.77 102.16 -85.58
CA ALA A 62 29.36 101.98 -84.26
C ALA A 62 28.30 101.97 -83.15
N GLN A 63 27.30 102.84 -83.24
CA GLN A 63 26.21 102.95 -82.26
C GLN A 63 25.31 101.70 -82.27
N GLN A 64 24.92 101.23 -83.45
CA GLN A 64 24.15 99.98 -83.60
C GLN A 64 24.92 98.76 -83.08
N THR A 65 26.24 98.71 -83.31
CA THR A 65 27.10 97.62 -82.82
C THR A 65 27.19 97.60 -81.29
N MET A 66 27.22 98.78 -80.66
CA MET A 66 27.27 98.91 -79.20
C MET A 66 25.94 98.51 -78.54
N GLU A 67 24.80 98.87 -79.13
CA GLU A 67 23.48 98.47 -78.65
C GLU A 67 23.28 96.95 -78.73
N LEU A 68 23.72 96.31 -79.82
CA LEU A 68 23.73 94.86 -79.97
C LEU A 68 24.56 94.17 -78.88
N ARG A 69 25.74 94.71 -78.56
CA ARG A 69 26.60 94.19 -77.48
C ARG A 69 25.95 94.35 -76.11
N LEU A 70 25.30 95.48 -75.84
CA LEU A 70 24.59 95.71 -74.58
C LEU A 70 23.40 94.75 -74.41
N SER A 71 22.64 94.53 -75.50
CA SER A 71 21.54 93.57 -75.54
C SER A 71 22.03 92.14 -75.27
N ASN A 72 23.11 91.72 -75.93
CA ASN A 72 23.74 90.42 -75.71
C ASN A 72 24.25 90.24 -74.27
N TYR A 73 24.89 91.27 -73.70
CA TYR A 73 25.34 91.24 -72.31
C TYR A 73 24.17 91.09 -71.33
N ASN A 74 23.10 91.85 -71.53
CA ASN A 74 21.90 91.75 -70.70
C ASN A 74 21.23 90.37 -70.80
N MET A 75 21.23 89.76 -71.98
CA MET A 75 20.73 88.40 -72.17
C MET A 75 21.58 87.35 -71.44
N ILE A 76 22.91 87.48 -71.50
CA ILE A 76 23.84 86.61 -70.75
C ILE A 76 23.62 86.76 -69.23
N MET A 77 23.45 87.99 -68.74
CA MET A 77 23.22 88.23 -67.30
C MET A 77 21.87 87.68 -66.82
N LYS A 78 20.81 87.81 -67.62
CA LYS A 78 19.51 87.17 -67.33
C LYS A 78 19.63 85.65 -67.31
N ASN A 79 20.35 85.05 -68.26
CA ASN A 79 20.62 83.62 -68.27
C ASN A 79 21.42 83.18 -67.03
N LYS A 80 22.46 83.93 -66.64
CA LYS A 80 23.24 83.64 -65.43
C LYS A 80 22.36 83.66 -64.17
N ALA A 81 21.49 84.66 -64.03
CA ALA A 81 20.56 84.76 -62.90
C ALA A 81 19.54 83.60 -62.89
N PHE A 82 19.01 83.24 -64.06
CA PHE A 82 18.11 82.09 -64.22
C PHE A 82 18.78 80.78 -63.78
N TRP A 83 20.00 80.52 -64.25
CA TRP A 83 20.75 79.31 -63.88
C TRP A 83 21.15 79.30 -62.40
N ALA A 84 21.53 80.45 -61.81
CA ALA A 84 21.82 80.54 -60.38
C ALA A 84 20.59 80.23 -59.51
N HIS A 85 19.41 80.75 -59.90
CA HIS A 85 18.15 80.45 -59.22
C HIS A 85 17.75 78.98 -59.40
N ARG A 86 17.90 78.42 -60.61
CA ARG A 86 17.67 77.00 -60.90
C ARG A 86 18.55 76.11 -60.03
N LEU A 87 19.85 76.39 -59.96
CA LEU A 87 20.83 75.64 -59.16
C LEU A 87 20.48 75.69 -57.66
N LYS A 88 20.10 76.87 -57.15
CA LYS A 88 19.68 77.04 -55.76
C LYS A 88 18.41 76.26 -55.43
N SER A 89 17.43 76.26 -56.34
CA SER A 89 16.20 75.46 -56.20
C SER A 89 16.49 73.96 -56.18
N GLU A 90 17.36 73.47 -57.08
CA GLU A 90 17.78 72.06 -57.10
C GLU A 90 18.59 71.68 -55.84
N TYR A 91 19.43 72.58 -55.31
CA TYR A 91 20.15 72.36 -54.05
C TYR A 91 19.19 72.18 -52.88
N PHE A 92 18.17 73.04 -52.74
CA PHE A 92 17.16 72.88 -51.68
C PHE A 92 16.33 71.60 -51.83
N LYS A 93 16.08 71.14 -53.06
CA LYS A 93 15.45 69.84 -53.29
C LYS A 93 16.36 68.70 -52.84
N MET A 94 17.65 68.74 -53.18
CA MET A 94 18.62 67.76 -52.71
C MET A 94 18.70 67.71 -51.18
N GLU A 95 18.72 68.87 -50.51
CA GLU A 95 18.79 68.95 -49.05
C GLU A 95 17.54 68.34 -48.39
N ARG A 96 16.34 68.58 -48.96
CA ARG A 96 15.12 67.90 -48.50
C ARG A 96 15.18 66.39 -48.70
N LEU A 97 15.62 65.95 -49.88
CA LEU A 97 15.75 64.52 -50.18
C LEU A 97 16.78 63.84 -49.27
N ASP A 98 17.84 64.54 -48.87
CA ASP A 98 18.83 64.01 -47.92
C ASP A 98 18.25 63.89 -46.50
N VAL A 99 17.43 64.85 -46.06
CA VAL A 99 16.69 64.75 -44.80
C VAL A 99 15.70 63.57 -44.84
N GLU A 100 14.89 63.44 -45.90
CA GLU A 100 13.95 62.33 -46.06
C GLU A 100 14.67 60.97 -46.11
N LYS A 101 15.81 60.89 -46.80
CA LYS A 101 16.67 59.70 -46.81
C LYS A 101 17.16 59.36 -45.40
N ASN A 102 17.61 60.34 -44.63
CA ASN A 102 18.10 60.12 -43.26
C ASN A 102 16.96 59.70 -42.31
N GLU A 103 15.77 60.26 -42.46
CA GLU A 103 14.58 59.83 -41.71
C GLU A 103 14.16 58.38 -42.06
N LEU A 104 14.19 58.02 -43.34
CA LEU A 104 13.93 56.65 -43.79
C LEU A 104 14.99 55.67 -43.28
N LEU A 105 16.27 56.04 -43.29
CA LEU A 105 17.35 55.23 -42.72
C LEU A 105 17.16 55.01 -41.22
N ALA A 106 16.83 56.07 -40.47
CA ALA A 106 16.54 55.95 -39.03
C ALA A 106 15.32 55.05 -38.74
N SER A 107 14.28 55.14 -39.57
CA SER A 107 13.11 54.26 -39.48
C SER A 107 13.48 52.79 -39.78
N LEU A 108 14.33 52.56 -40.78
CA LEU A 108 14.80 51.24 -41.18
C LEU A 108 15.70 50.62 -40.09
N ASP A 109 16.56 51.41 -39.47
CA ASP A 109 17.37 50.97 -38.32
C ASP A 109 16.49 50.65 -37.11
N HIS A 110 15.45 51.44 -36.84
CA HIS A 110 14.47 51.14 -35.79
C HIS A 110 13.76 49.80 -36.04
N GLN A 111 13.33 49.55 -37.28
CA GLN A 111 12.71 48.28 -37.70
C GLN A 111 13.69 47.10 -37.54
N ARG A 112 14.95 47.26 -37.95
CA ARG A 112 16.00 46.24 -37.74
C ARG A 112 16.21 45.92 -36.26
N HIS A 113 16.22 46.93 -35.39
CA HIS A 113 16.36 46.71 -33.94
C HIS A 113 15.11 46.06 -33.33
N GLN A 114 13.93 46.23 -33.93
CA GLN A 114 12.73 45.49 -33.53
C GLN A 114 12.80 44.03 -33.97
N LEU A 115 13.21 43.77 -35.21
CA LEU A 115 13.41 42.40 -35.73
C LEU A 115 14.42 41.63 -34.89
N GLN A 116 15.57 42.24 -34.59
CA GLN A 116 16.60 41.60 -33.76
C GLN A 116 16.11 41.28 -32.34
N ARG A 117 15.25 42.12 -31.77
CA ARG A 117 14.60 41.84 -30.47
C ARG A 117 13.62 40.68 -30.57
N LEU A 118 12.83 40.61 -31.65
CA LEU A 118 11.92 39.49 -31.88
C LEU A 118 12.67 38.18 -32.10
N GLU A 119 13.78 38.19 -32.84
CA GLU A 119 14.67 37.03 -33.02
C GLU A 119 15.23 36.53 -31.67
N GLN A 120 15.67 37.43 -30.80
CA GLN A 120 16.13 37.07 -29.45
C GLN A 120 15.01 36.43 -28.61
N VAL A 121 13.78 36.96 -28.70
CA VAL A 121 12.61 36.39 -28.02
C VAL A 121 12.26 35.01 -28.57
N ILE A 122 12.30 34.82 -29.90
CA ILE A 122 12.08 33.51 -30.53
C ILE A 122 13.12 32.50 -30.03
N GLN A 123 14.41 32.85 -30.03
CA GLN A 123 15.47 31.96 -29.53
C GLN A 123 15.34 31.63 -28.03
N GLN A 124 14.77 32.53 -27.22
CA GLN A 124 14.47 32.25 -25.82
C GLN A 124 13.30 31.28 -25.69
N LEU A 125 12.23 31.49 -26.47
CA LEU A 125 11.08 30.60 -26.49
C LEU A 125 11.43 29.19 -27.00
N GLU A 126 12.25 29.08 -28.05
CA GLU A 126 12.76 27.78 -28.53
C GLU A 126 13.55 27.04 -27.45
N ARG A 127 14.39 27.75 -26.68
CA ARG A 127 15.12 27.16 -25.53
C ARG A 127 14.17 26.71 -24.41
N GLU A 128 13.13 27.49 -24.12
CA GLU A 128 12.12 27.09 -23.13
C GLU A 128 11.29 25.89 -23.59
N VAL A 129 10.94 25.83 -24.88
CA VAL A 129 10.26 24.66 -25.48
C VAL A 129 11.14 23.43 -25.41
N GLU A 130 12.43 23.53 -25.73
CA GLU A 130 13.38 22.41 -25.64
C GLU A 130 13.51 21.90 -24.19
N LYS A 131 13.65 22.80 -23.21
CA LYS A 131 13.64 22.42 -21.79
C LYS A 131 12.36 21.68 -21.41
N LYS A 132 11.19 22.19 -21.83
CA LYS A 132 9.90 21.54 -21.56
C LYS A 132 9.81 20.17 -22.22
N HIS A 133 10.33 20.02 -23.43
CA HIS A 133 10.38 18.74 -24.13
C HIS A 133 11.25 17.72 -23.39
N ILE A 134 12.43 18.12 -22.91
CA ILE A 134 13.29 17.27 -22.08
C ILE A 134 12.58 16.85 -20.79
N THR A 135 11.92 17.78 -20.09
CA THR A 135 11.16 17.42 -18.87
C THR A 135 9.99 16.48 -19.13
N LEU A 136 9.34 16.61 -20.29
CA LEU A 136 8.23 15.76 -20.68
C LEU A 136 8.73 14.34 -21.01
N ASN A 137 9.85 14.22 -21.73
CA ASN A 137 10.48 12.92 -22.01
C ASN A 137 10.94 12.21 -20.72
N LEU A 138 11.52 12.94 -19.76
CA LEU A 138 11.84 12.38 -18.44
C LEU A 138 10.60 11.89 -17.69
N GLY A 139 9.51 12.66 -17.73
CA GLY A 139 8.22 12.24 -17.14
C GLY A 139 7.60 11.02 -17.84
N GLU A 140 7.76 10.88 -19.15
CA GLU A 140 7.34 9.68 -19.90
C GLU A 140 8.21 8.46 -19.56
N GLU A 141 9.52 8.63 -19.38
CA GLU A 141 10.40 7.56 -18.92
C GLU A 141 10.06 7.08 -17.50
N GLU A 142 9.76 8.00 -16.58
CA GLU A 142 9.31 7.69 -15.23
C GLU A 142 7.97 6.96 -15.24
N ARG A 143 6.99 7.43 -16.03
CA ARG A 143 5.72 6.73 -16.21
C ARG A 143 5.93 5.30 -16.74
N ASN A 144 6.79 5.14 -17.74
CA ASN A 144 7.13 3.81 -18.27
C ASN A 144 7.83 2.90 -17.24
N LYS A 145 8.58 3.46 -16.28
CA LYS A 145 9.15 2.67 -15.16
C LYS A 145 8.04 2.23 -14.20
N LEU A 146 7.15 3.14 -13.82
CA LEU A 146 6.01 2.84 -12.96
C LEU A 146 5.08 1.78 -13.59
N ASP A 147 4.80 1.86 -14.89
CA ASP A 147 3.98 0.86 -15.60
C ASP A 147 4.63 -0.55 -15.57
N ARG A 148 5.97 -0.62 -15.64
CA ARG A 148 6.71 -1.90 -15.53
C ARG A 148 6.68 -2.45 -14.11
N GLU A 149 6.81 -1.59 -13.11
CA GLU A 149 6.71 -1.96 -11.70
C GLU A 149 5.30 -2.46 -11.36
N GLU A 150 4.26 -1.76 -11.83
CA GLU A 150 2.87 -2.18 -11.68
C GLU A 150 2.64 -3.55 -12.33
N ALA A 151 3.16 -3.77 -13.54
CA ALA A 151 3.08 -5.08 -14.20
C ALA A 151 3.81 -6.19 -13.42
N CYS A 152 4.91 -5.88 -12.73
CA CYS A 152 5.62 -6.84 -11.88
C CYS A 152 4.85 -7.13 -10.59
N LEU A 153 4.29 -6.10 -9.95
CA LEU A 153 3.45 -6.24 -8.75
C LEU A 153 2.18 -7.03 -9.05
N LEU A 154 1.54 -6.83 -10.21
CA LEU A 154 0.39 -7.63 -10.64
C LEU A 154 0.74 -9.11 -10.81
N LYS A 155 1.91 -9.43 -11.37
CA LYS A 155 2.39 -10.83 -11.47
C LYS A 155 2.68 -11.42 -10.09
N PHE A 156 3.29 -10.65 -9.20
CA PHE A 156 3.58 -11.09 -7.84
C PHE A 156 2.28 -11.34 -7.06
N LYS A 157 1.31 -10.43 -7.15
CA LYS A 157 -0.04 -10.62 -6.58
C LYS A 157 -0.70 -11.88 -7.12
N HIS A 158 -0.68 -12.10 -8.43
CA HIS A 158 -1.27 -13.32 -9.02
C HIS A 158 -0.60 -14.60 -8.50
N ASN A 159 0.72 -14.60 -8.31
CA ASN A 159 1.44 -15.74 -7.74
C ASN A 159 1.06 -15.98 -6.28
N LEU A 160 0.89 -14.91 -5.48
CA LEU A 160 0.41 -15.01 -4.11
C LEU A 160 -1.03 -15.54 -4.05
N ASP A 161 -1.91 -15.08 -4.95
CA ASP A 161 -3.29 -15.58 -5.04
C ASP A 161 -3.30 -17.10 -5.33
N LEU A 162 -2.46 -17.57 -6.26
CA LEU A 162 -2.31 -19.00 -6.54
C LEU A 162 -1.76 -19.79 -5.35
N GLU A 163 -0.84 -19.23 -4.57
CA GLU A 163 -0.31 -19.87 -3.37
C GLU A 163 -1.38 -19.96 -2.27
N VAL A 164 -2.16 -18.89 -2.07
CA VAL A 164 -3.30 -18.86 -1.15
C VAL A 164 -4.33 -19.90 -1.54
N ASP A 165 -4.73 -19.97 -2.82
CA ASP A 165 -5.67 -20.98 -3.32
C ASP A 165 -5.14 -22.40 -3.10
N GLY A 166 -3.83 -22.62 -3.32
CA GLY A 166 -3.16 -23.88 -3.01
C GLY A 166 -3.27 -24.27 -1.53
N LYS A 167 -3.07 -23.31 -0.62
CA LYS A 167 -3.20 -23.53 0.83
C LYS A 167 -4.63 -23.75 1.28
N VAL A 168 -5.59 -23.06 0.67
CA VAL A 168 -7.03 -23.31 0.91
C VAL A 168 -7.40 -24.73 0.51
N ALA A 169 -6.93 -25.22 -0.64
CA ALA A 169 -7.18 -26.58 -1.08
C ALA A 169 -6.51 -27.65 -0.18
N GLU A 170 -5.30 -27.38 0.35
CA GLU A 170 -4.66 -28.24 1.36
C GLU A 170 -5.47 -28.28 2.67
N MET A 171 -5.96 -27.12 3.12
CA MET A 171 -6.81 -27.00 4.31
C MET A 171 -8.12 -27.77 4.15
N GLU A 172 -8.78 -27.70 3.00
CA GLU A 172 -9.99 -28.50 2.72
C GLU A 172 -9.71 -30.00 2.73
N LYS A 173 -8.58 -30.46 2.19
CA LYS A 173 -8.18 -31.88 2.26
C LYS A 173 -7.97 -32.33 3.71
N LEU A 174 -7.31 -31.50 4.53
CA LEU A 174 -7.13 -31.77 5.97
C LEU A 174 -8.47 -31.78 6.72
N LYS A 175 -9.37 -30.84 6.41
CA LYS A 175 -10.72 -30.79 7.00
C LYS A 175 -11.53 -32.05 6.63
N ASN A 176 -11.45 -32.49 5.38
CA ASN A 176 -12.15 -33.69 4.91
C ASN A 176 -11.59 -34.98 5.53
N THR A 177 -10.27 -35.08 5.68
CA THR A 177 -9.64 -36.23 6.37
C THR A 177 -9.97 -36.25 7.86
N LEU A 178 -9.97 -35.10 8.53
CA LEU A 178 -10.40 -34.99 9.93
C LEU A 178 -11.86 -35.39 10.11
N ASN A 179 -12.75 -34.92 9.23
CA ASN A 179 -14.16 -35.33 9.24
C ASN A 179 -14.31 -36.84 9.02
N GLY A 180 -13.52 -37.44 8.11
CA GLY A 180 -13.47 -38.89 7.94
C GLY A 180 -13.08 -39.63 9.23
N MET A 181 -12.02 -39.18 9.89
CA MET A 181 -11.58 -39.74 11.18
C MET A 181 -12.64 -39.57 12.28
N LEU A 182 -13.36 -38.44 12.30
CA LEU A 182 -14.42 -38.19 13.26
C LEU A 182 -15.60 -39.16 13.06
N ILE A 183 -15.98 -39.42 11.81
CA ILE A 183 -17.03 -40.40 11.46
C ILE A 183 -16.57 -41.81 11.86
N GLU A 184 -15.34 -42.21 11.56
CA GLU A 184 -14.78 -43.50 11.97
C GLU A 184 -14.76 -43.66 13.50
N LYS A 185 -14.40 -42.61 14.23
CA LYS A 185 -14.45 -42.59 15.69
C LYS A 185 -15.89 -42.79 16.20
N GLN A 186 -16.87 -42.10 15.63
CA GLN A 186 -18.27 -42.30 16.03
C GLN A 186 -18.78 -43.72 15.74
N VAL A 187 -18.37 -44.32 14.62
CA VAL A 187 -18.74 -45.70 14.28
C VAL A 187 -18.08 -46.69 15.22
N THR A 188 -16.80 -46.50 15.53
CA THR A 188 -16.07 -47.36 16.48
C THR A 188 -16.62 -47.22 17.90
N GLU A 189 -16.97 -46.03 18.36
CA GLU A 189 -17.65 -45.81 19.64
C GLU A 189 -19.01 -46.53 19.70
N LYS A 190 -19.83 -46.45 18.64
CA LYS A 190 -21.08 -47.23 18.54
C LYS A 190 -20.83 -48.74 18.58
N GLY A 191 -19.77 -49.20 17.90
CA GLY A 191 -19.34 -50.61 17.92
C GLY A 191 -18.90 -51.07 19.31
N ILE A 192 -18.09 -50.27 20.01
CA ILE A 192 -17.69 -50.52 21.40
C ILE A 192 -18.91 -50.55 22.31
N GLY A 193 -19.85 -49.61 22.15
CA GLY A 193 -21.10 -49.60 22.92
C GLY A 193 -21.97 -50.84 22.69
N HIS A 194 -21.98 -51.39 21.47
CA HIS A 194 -22.62 -52.69 21.20
C HIS A 194 -21.89 -53.85 21.90
N LEU A 195 -20.56 -53.92 21.78
CA LEU A 195 -19.75 -54.95 22.43
C LEU A 195 -19.88 -54.91 23.96
N GLN A 196 -19.89 -53.73 24.57
CA GLN A 196 -20.11 -53.57 26.01
C GLN A 196 -21.50 -54.03 26.46
N ARG A 197 -22.53 -53.88 25.62
CA ARG A 197 -23.87 -54.43 25.90
C ARG A 197 -23.87 -55.95 25.85
N GLU A 198 -23.23 -56.54 24.84
CA GLU A 198 -23.11 -58.00 24.74
C GLU A 198 -22.26 -58.60 25.87
N ILE A 199 -21.17 -57.94 26.27
CA ILE A 199 -20.37 -58.36 27.44
C ILE A 199 -21.23 -58.33 28.71
N ARG A 200 -22.06 -57.30 28.91
CA ARG A 200 -22.97 -57.25 30.06
C ARG A 200 -23.99 -58.38 30.06
N LYS A 201 -24.62 -58.66 28.90
CA LYS A 201 -25.54 -59.80 28.75
C LYS A 201 -24.86 -61.14 29.04
N LEU A 202 -23.65 -61.35 28.52
CA LEU A 202 -22.86 -62.56 28.80
C LEU A 202 -22.48 -62.67 30.28
N GLY A 203 -22.13 -61.55 30.92
CA GLY A 203 -21.87 -61.51 32.36
C GLY A 203 -23.09 -61.87 33.20
N GLU A 204 -24.28 -61.43 32.80
CA GLU A 204 -25.54 -61.76 33.45
C GLU A 204 -25.93 -63.24 33.25
N ILE A 205 -25.75 -63.77 32.04
CA ILE A 205 -25.91 -65.21 31.76
C ILE A 205 -24.95 -66.04 32.61
N ASN A 206 -23.67 -65.64 32.69
CA ASN A 206 -22.67 -66.36 33.50
C ASN A 206 -23.05 -66.37 34.98
N ARG A 207 -23.45 -65.22 35.56
CA ARG A 207 -23.91 -65.15 36.95
C ARG A 207 -25.12 -66.08 37.18
N ASN A 208 -26.09 -66.07 36.28
CA ASN A 208 -27.25 -66.97 36.37
C ASN A 208 -26.86 -68.45 36.26
N THR A 209 -25.83 -68.79 35.48
CA THR A 209 -25.32 -70.16 35.42
C THR A 209 -24.52 -70.55 36.67
N GLU A 210 -23.75 -69.62 37.24
CA GLU A 210 -23.03 -69.83 38.50
C GLU A 210 -24.01 -70.05 39.65
N GLU A 211 -25.07 -69.23 39.74
CA GLU A 211 -26.15 -69.40 40.72
C GLU A 211 -26.79 -70.79 40.60
N LYS A 212 -27.12 -71.24 39.39
CA LYS A 212 -27.65 -72.58 39.15
C LYS A 212 -26.67 -73.70 39.54
N ILE A 213 -25.37 -73.51 39.30
CA ILE A 213 -24.35 -74.48 39.71
C ILE A 213 -24.31 -74.56 41.24
N VAL A 214 -24.29 -73.43 41.94
CA VAL A 214 -24.31 -73.37 43.41
C VAL A 214 -25.56 -74.04 43.97
N ASP A 215 -26.73 -73.81 43.37
CA ASP A 215 -27.98 -74.50 43.77
C ASP A 215 -27.88 -76.02 43.59
N CYS A 216 -27.31 -76.49 42.48
CA CYS A 216 -27.06 -77.91 42.25
C CYS A 216 -26.07 -78.49 43.25
N GLU A 217 -25.00 -77.78 43.58
CA GLU A 217 -24.01 -78.20 44.59
C GLU A 217 -24.64 -78.28 45.98
N LEU A 218 -25.49 -77.32 46.34
CA LEU A 218 -26.23 -77.33 47.60
C LEU A 218 -27.22 -78.50 47.65
N ALA A 219 -27.93 -78.78 46.55
CA ALA A 219 -28.82 -79.94 46.46
C ALA A 219 -28.05 -81.26 46.60
N LEU A 220 -26.88 -81.38 45.97
CA LEU A 220 -25.99 -82.53 46.11
C LEU A 220 -25.50 -82.69 47.55
N ALA A 221 -25.07 -81.61 48.20
CA ALA A 221 -24.62 -81.64 49.60
C ALA A 221 -25.74 -82.10 50.55
N LYS A 222 -26.98 -81.64 50.34
CA LYS A 222 -28.16 -82.11 51.08
C LYS A 222 -28.38 -83.61 50.88
N ALA A 223 -28.37 -84.08 49.64
CA ALA A 223 -28.54 -85.50 49.33
C ALA A 223 -27.45 -86.39 49.97
N LEU A 224 -26.19 -85.94 49.94
CA LEU A 224 -25.08 -86.65 50.60
C LEU A 224 -25.26 -86.73 52.12
N LEU A 225 -25.72 -85.64 52.74
CA LEU A 225 -26.00 -85.61 54.17
C LEU A 225 -27.15 -86.56 54.56
N ASP A 226 -28.19 -86.64 53.75
CA ASP A 226 -29.29 -87.59 53.95
C ASP A 226 -28.85 -89.06 53.76
N VAL A 227 -27.95 -89.32 52.80
CA VAL A 227 -27.32 -90.64 52.65
C VAL A 227 -26.50 -91.03 53.89
N GLU A 228 -25.72 -90.11 54.45
CA GLU A 228 -24.94 -90.37 55.66
C GLU A 228 -25.83 -90.54 56.91
N ARG A 229 -26.95 -89.81 57.00
CA ARG A 229 -27.97 -90.06 58.03
C ARG A 229 -28.59 -91.45 57.90
N ALA A 230 -28.98 -91.85 56.68
CA ALA A 230 -29.53 -93.18 56.42
C ALA A 230 -28.50 -94.27 56.72
N ARG A 231 -27.23 -94.07 56.36
CA ARG A 231 -26.12 -94.97 56.68
C ARG A 231 -25.92 -95.12 58.19
N SER A 232 -25.97 -94.02 58.93
CA SER A 232 -25.85 -94.03 60.39
C SER A 232 -27.00 -94.83 61.04
N SER A 233 -28.23 -94.66 60.55
CA SER A 233 -29.39 -95.45 60.96
C SER A 233 -29.24 -96.96 60.63
N LEU A 234 -28.74 -97.28 59.43
CA LEU A 234 -28.45 -98.67 59.04
C LEU A 234 -27.35 -99.31 59.92
N LEU A 235 -26.33 -98.54 60.31
CA LEU A 235 -25.30 -99.03 61.24
C LEU A 235 -25.88 -99.28 62.64
N ALA A 236 -26.78 -98.43 63.12
CA ALA A 236 -27.46 -98.63 64.40
C ALA A 236 -28.33 -99.90 64.39
N THR A 237 -29.19 -100.06 63.38
CA THR A 237 -30.05 -101.25 63.22
C THR A 237 -29.24 -102.52 62.99
N ARG A 238 -28.11 -102.45 62.27
CA ARG A 238 -27.16 -103.56 62.18
C ARG A 238 -26.55 -103.92 63.54
N GLY A 239 -26.18 -102.94 64.35
CA GLY A 239 -25.68 -103.17 65.71
C GLY A 239 -26.71 -103.86 66.60
N GLU A 240 -27.98 -103.49 66.49
CA GLU A 240 -29.10 -104.17 67.16
C GLU A 240 -29.30 -105.59 66.64
N LEU A 241 -29.24 -105.81 65.32
CA LEU A 241 -29.31 -107.14 64.71
C LEU A 241 -28.16 -108.04 65.18
N GLU A 242 -26.95 -107.50 65.31
CA GLU A 242 -25.81 -108.26 65.83
C GLU A 242 -25.99 -108.63 67.30
N LYS A 243 -26.62 -107.77 68.12
CA LYS A 243 -27.00 -108.10 69.51
C LYS A 243 -28.05 -109.21 69.55
N THR A 244 -29.11 -109.12 68.75
CA THR A 244 -30.15 -110.17 68.70
C THR A 244 -29.61 -111.48 68.15
N GLN A 245 -28.63 -111.44 67.23
CA GLN A 245 -27.97 -112.63 66.73
C GLN A 245 -27.06 -113.28 67.78
N ARG A 246 -26.45 -112.49 68.69
CA ARG A 246 -25.69 -113.03 69.84
C ARG A 246 -26.63 -113.68 70.85
N THR A 247 -27.71 -113.03 71.24
CA THR A 247 -28.69 -113.62 72.16
C THR A 247 -29.33 -114.89 71.58
N ALA A 248 -29.60 -114.91 70.27
CA ALA A 248 -30.05 -116.11 69.59
C ALA A 248 -29.03 -117.26 69.67
N ARG A 249 -27.72 -116.97 69.51
CA ARG A 249 -26.66 -117.98 69.66
C ARG A 249 -26.51 -118.48 71.10
N GLU A 250 -26.65 -117.60 72.09
CA GLU A 250 -26.64 -117.94 73.51
C GLU A 250 -27.81 -118.87 73.85
N LEU A 251 -29.02 -118.54 73.39
CA LEU A 251 -30.19 -119.41 73.53
C LEU A 251 -29.99 -120.76 72.83
N ASP A 252 -29.38 -120.78 71.64
CA ASP A 252 -29.06 -122.03 70.92
C ASP A 252 -28.04 -122.90 71.69
N GLN A 253 -27.12 -122.26 72.41
CA GLN A 253 -26.16 -122.91 73.31
C GLN A 253 -26.87 -123.49 74.54
N GLU A 254 -27.76 -122.72 75.17
CA GLU A 254 -28.59 -123.18 76.29
C GLU A 254 -29.50 -124.34 75.88
N VAL A 255 -30.08 -124.30 74.68
CA VAL A 255 -30.86 -125.41 74.12
C VAL A 255 -29.98 -126.64 73.95
N LYS A 256 -28.75 -126.51 73.43
CA LYS A 256 -27.81 -127.65 73.33
C LYS A 256 -27.46 -128.22 74.71
N GLU A 257 -27.25 -127.37 75.71
CA GLU A 257 -26.98 -127.78 77.09
C GLU A 257 -28.18 -128.50 77.70
N ALA A 258 -29.40 -127.96 77.55
CA ALA A 258 -30.65 -128.59 77.96
C ALA A 258 -30.87 -129.94 77.26
N THR A 259 -30.55 -130.03 75.96
CA THR A 259 -30.63 -131.28 75.19
C THR A 259 -29.62 -132.32 75.71
N SER A 260 -28.43 -131.88 76.12
CA SER A 260 -27.41 -132.74 76.73
C SER A 260 -27.82 -133.24 78.12
N LEU A 261 -28.47 -132.39 78.91
CA LEU A 261 -29.06 -132.74 80.21
C LEU A 261 -30.22 -133.71 80.03
N GLN A 262 -31.12 -133.49 79.07
CA GLN A 262 -32.19 -134.41 78.71
C GLN A 262 -31.65 -135.78 78.30
N ARG A 263 -30.53 -135.83 77.57
CA ARG A 263 -29.84 -137.09 77.23
C ARG A 263 -29.28 -137.79 78.48
N ARG A 264 -28.72 -137.05 79.45
CA ARG A 264 -28.26 -137.60 80.75
C ARG A 264 -29.44 -138.10 81.60
N TYR A 265 -30.57 -137.39 81.64
CA TYR A 265 -31.76 -137.82 82.36
C TYR A 265 -32.42 -139.04 81.71
N LYS A 266 -32.48 -139.14 80.38
CA LYS A 266 -32.90 -140.37 79.67
C LYS A 266 -32.00 -141.56 80.02
N GLY A 267 -30.68 -141.35 80.12
CA GLY A 267 -29.74 -142.38 80.56
C GLY A 267 -29.96 -142.84 82.02
N LYS A 268 -30.39 -141.93 82.91
CA LYS A 268 -30.78 -142.28 84.29
C LYS A 268 -32.17 -142.94 84.36
N LEU A 269 -33.11 -142.55 83.49
CA LEU A 269 -34.44 -143.17 83.39
C LEU A 269 -34.35 -144.62 82.90
N SER A 270 -33.45 -144.94 81.96
CA SER A 270 -33.26 -146.33 81.54
C SER A 270 -32.70 -147.21 82.68
N LEU A 271 -31.83 -146.64 83.54
CA LEU A 271 -31.28 -147.31 84.71
C LEU A 271 -32.33 -147.51 85.83
N LEU A 272 -33.30 -146.59 85.95
CA LEU A 272 -34.43 -146.71 86.87
C LEU A 272 -35.53 -147.64 86.34
N CYS A 273 -35.82 -147.68 85.04
CA CYS A 273 -36.71 -148.67 84.43
C CYS A 273 -36.15 -150.11 84.55
N ALA A 274 -34.82 -150.28 84.52
CA ALA A 274 -34.16 -151.57 84.80
C ALA A 274 -34.25 -151.98 86.29
N LYS A 275 -34.35 -151.01 87.21
CA LYS A 275 -34.58 -151.27 88.66
C LYS A 275 -36.05 -151.39 89.04
N HIS A 276 -36.97 -150.80 88.28
CA HIS A 276 -38.42 -150.88 88.53
C HIS A 276 -39.03 -152.19 88.00
N THR A 277 -38.44 -152.79 86.96
CA THR A 277 -38.84 -154.13 86.45
C THR A 277 -38.48 -155.29 87.39
N THR A 278 -37.58 -155.09 88.36
CA THR A 278 -37.11 -156.15 89.27
C THR A 278 -37.87 -156.21 90.60
N LEU A 279 -38.63 -155.18 90.99
CA LEU A 279 -39.32 -155.13 92.29
C LEU A 279 -40.84 -155.35 92.25
N GLU A 280 -41.50 -155.33 91.08
CA GLU A 280 -42.97 -155.49 90.97
C GLU A 280 -43.44 -156.77 90.27
N ARG A 281 -42.63 -157.84 90.25
CA ARG A 281 -43.09 -159.17 89.78
C ARG A 281 -42.79 -160.38 90.68
N ARG A 282 -42.71 -160.20 92.00
CA ARG A 282 -42.88 -161.31 92.99
C ARG A 282 -42.87 -160.71 94.40
N LEU A 283 -44.00 -160.48 95.08
CA LEU A 283 -44.87 -161.53 95.61
C LEU A 283 -46.27 -160.98 96.00
N ALA A 284 -47.12 -160.79 95.00
CA ALA A 284 -48.50 -161.29 95.02
C ALA A 284 -48.54 -162.44 94.00
N ALA A 285 -47.88 -163.59 94.19
CA ALA A 285 -47.99 -164.57 95.27
C ALA A 285 -49.41 -165.13 95.45
N LYS A 286 -49.90 -165.84 94.44
CA LYS A 286 -51.14 -166.63 94.54
C LYS A 286 -51.22 -167.63 93.39
N ASN A 287 -51.64 -168.85 93.69
CA ASN A 287 -52.16 -169.85 92.75
C ASN A 287 -51.19 -170.45 91.71
N ARG A 288 -51.51 -171.70 91.38
CA ARG A 288 -50.70 -172.72 90.69
C ARG A 288 -51.01 -172.74 89.19
N ALA A 289 -49.98 -172.86 88.34
CA ALA A 289 -49.87 -173.80 87.20
C ALA A 289 -48.68 -173.41 86.29
N ASP A 290 -48.03 -174.43 85.75
CA ASP A 290 -47.07 -174.47 84.62
C ASP A 290 -45.60 -174.03 84.81
N PRO A 291 -44.64 -174.97 84.58
CA PRO A 291 -43.23 -174.67 84.30
C PRO A 291 -42.88 -174.94 82.82
N LYS A 292 -41.78 -174.33 82.33
CA LYS A 292 -41.01 -174.51 81.05
C LYS A 292 -40.83 -173.16 80.34
N ASN A 293 -39.68 -172.73 79.82
CA ASN A 293 -38.38 -173.34 79.53
C ASN A 293 -37.33 -172.21 79.42
N ALA A 294 -36.14 -172.36 80.02
CA ALA A 294 -34.92 -172.69 79.29
C ALA A 294 -34.93 -174.08 78.62
N ILE A 295 -34.28 -174.15 77.45
CA ILE A 295 -33.64 -175.24 76.68
C ILE A 295 -33.50 -174.59 75.29
N GLY A 296 -32.30 -174.44 74.72
CA GLY A 296 -31.48 -175.56 74.28
C GLY A 296 -31.84 -175.87 72.84
N GLU A 297 -30.81 -175.94 72.01
CA GLU A 297 -30.67 -176.81 70.83
C GLU A 297 -31.98 -177.36 70.22
N ASN A 298 -32.28 -176.96 68.98
CA ASN A 298 -32.04 -177.94 67.92
C ASN A 298 -31.83 -177.30 66.55
N GLU A 299 -30.89 -177.91 65.86
CA GLU A 299 -30.59 -177.90 64.44
C GLU A 299 -31.80 -177.63 63.54
N SER A 300 -31.61 -176.79 62.53
CA SER A 300 -31.42 -177.29 61.17
C SER A 300 -31.24 -176.15 60.20
N SER A 301 -30.04 -176.15 59.61
CA SER A 301 -29.80 -175.77 58.22
C SER A 301 -29.94 -174.30 57.83
N THR A 302 -28.88 -173.83 57.18
CA THR A 302 -28.85 -172.73 56.20
C THR A 302 -29.12 -171.33 56.77
N SER A 303 -28.23 -170.36 56.63
CA SER A 303 -27.66 -169.95 55.36
C SER A 303 -26.62 -168.85 55.59
N TRP A 304 -25.55 -168.88 54.78
CA TRP A 304 -24.57 -167.84 54.50
C TRP A 304 -25.14 -166.41 54.27
N ALA A 305 -26.47 -166.26 54.20
CA ALA A 305 -27.21 -165.01 53.99
C ALA A 305 -27.15 -164.00 55.15
N GLU A 306 -27.09 -164.41 56.43
CA GLU A 306 -27.19 -163.45 57.55
C GLU A 306 -25.85 -162.82 57.95
N THR A 307 -24.74 -163.55 57.82
CA THR A 307 -23.39 -162.96 57.90
C THR A 307 -23.10 -162.07 56.69
N LYS A 308 -23.70 -162.37 55.53
CA LYS A 308 -23.73 -161.47 54.37
C LYS A 308 -24.56 -160.22 54.65
N MET A 309 -25.68 -160.32 55.36
CA MET A 309 -26.55 -159.18 55.70
C MET A 309 -25.86 -158.19 56.64
N LYS A 310 -25.09 -158.66 57.65
CA LYS A 310 -24.30 -157.78 58.52
C LYS A 310 -23.13 -157.11 57.79
N ARG A 311 -22.40 -157.86 56.95
CA ARG A 311 -21.39 -157.27 56.04
C ARG A 311 -21.99 -156.28 55.05
N MET A 312 -23.19 -156.54 54.55
CA MET A 312 -23.93 -155.62 53.68
C MET A 312 -24.44 -154.39 54.43
N GLN A 313 -24.79 -154.49 55.71
CA GLN A 313 -25.15 -153.33 56.54
C GLN A 313 -23.95 -152.44 56.84
N ASP A 314 -22.77 -153.00 57.13
CA ASP A 314 -21.57 -152.20 57.33
C ASP A 314 -21.03 -151.63 56.01
N ALA A 315 -21.17 -152.37 54.89
CA ALA A 315 -20.92 -151.83 53.56
C ALA A 315 -21.91 -150.71 53.20
N LEU A 316 -23.19 -150.83 53.57
CA LEU A 316 -24.18 -149.78 53.41
C LEU A 316 -23.82 -148.54 54.22
N LYS A 317 -23.38 -148.69 55.48
CA LYS A 317 -22.92 -147.55 56.29
C LYS A 317 -21.71 -146.87 55.66
N LEU A 318 -20.71 -147.64 55.22
CA LEU A 318 -19.54 -147.10 54.53
C LEU A 318 -19.95 -146.36 53.25
N VAL A 319 -20.86 -146.93 52.47
CA VAL A 319 -21.43 -146.30 51.27
C VAL A 319 -22.20 -145.03 51.65
N THR A 320 -22.97 -145.00 52.74
CA THR A 320 -23.67 -143.78 53.18
C THR A 320 -22.70 -142.69 53.67
N GLU A 321 -21.62 -143.05 54.37
CA GLU A 321 -20.59 -142.09 54.78
C GLU A 321 -19.79 -141.57 53.59
N LEU A 322 -19.44 -142.43 52.64
CA LEU A 322 -18.82 -142.03 51.37
C LEU A 322 -19.75 -141.13 50.56
N THR A 323 -21.04 -141.46 50.49
CA THR A 323 -22.06 -140.66 49.81
C THR A 323 -22.21 -139.29 50.47
N LYS A 324 -22.16 -139.21 51.81
CA LYS A 324 -22.18 -137.95 52.54
C LYS A 324 -20.91 -137.12 52.29
N LYS A 325 -19.72 -137.73 52.34
CA LYS A 325 -18.45 -137.04 52.02
C LYS A 325 -18.41 -136.53 50.57
N LEU A 326 -18.91 -137.33 49.63
CA LEU A 326 -19.03 -136.92 48.22
C LEU A 326 -20.07 -135.80 48.06
N SER A 327 -21.19 -135.87 48.77
CA SER A 327 -22.21 -134.81 48.79
C SER A 327 -21.67 -133.52 49.39
N ASP A 328 -20.98 -133.58 50.53
CA ASP A 328 -20.33 -132.42 51.16
C ASP A 328 -19.23 -131.85 50.27
N GLY A 329 -18.43 -132.71 49.62
CA GLY A 329 -17.43 -132.32 48.63
C GLY A 329 -18.03 -131.64 47.40
N TRP A 330 -19.16 -132.16 46.91
CA TRP A 330 -19.91 -131.57 45.81
C TRP A 330 -20.52 -130.22 46.18
N PHE A 331 -21.12 -130.07 47.37
CA PHE A 331 -21.63 -128.79 47.87
C PHE A 331 -20.52 -127.76 48.07
N ASN A 332 -19.35 -128.18 48.57
CA ASN A 332 -18.19 -127.30 48.68
C ASN A 332 -17.69 -126.84 47.31
N LEU A 333 -17.60 -127.74 46.33
CA LEU A 333 -17.22 -127.40 44.96
C LEU A 333 -18.25 -126.44 44.34
N GLN A 334 -19.55 -126.72 44.50
CA GLN A 334 -20.63 -125.86 44.03
C GLN A 334 -20.55 -124.46 44.66
N ASN A 335 -20.30 -124.37 45.97
CA ASN A 335 -20.13 -123.09 46.66
C ASN A 335 -18.89 -122.31 46.16
N VAL A 336 -17.78 -123.00 45.89
CA VAL A 336 -16.60 -122.37 45.29
C VAL A 336 -16.91 -121.88 43.88
N ILE A 337 -17.59 -122.67 43.06
CA ILE A 337 -18.01 -122.28 41.70
C ILE A 337 -18.95 -121.07 41.74
N MET A 338 -19.92 -121.04 42.67
CA MET A 338 -20.81 -119.90 42.87
C MET A 338 -20.04 -118.65 43.30
N LYS A 339 -19.12 -118.74 44.27
CA LYS A 339 -18.25 -117.63 44.65
C LYS A 339 -17.41 -117.11 43.48
N ARG A 340 -16.82 -118.01 42.68
CA ARG A 340 -16.07 -117.65 41.46
C ARG A 340 -16.94 -117.00 40.40
N LYS A 341 -18.19 -117.43 40.26
CA LYS A 341 -19.17 -116.80 39.36
C LYS A 341 -19.50 -115.37 39.82
N ASP A 342 -19.71 -115.16 41.13
CA ASP A 342 -19.96 -113.83 41.69
C ASP A 342 -18.72 -112.92 41.57
N ASP A 343 -17.51 -113.45 41.81
CA ASP A 343 -16.25 -112.75 41.56
C ASP A 343 -16.11 -112.34 40.10
N ARG A 344 -16.39 -113.25 39.17
CA ARG A 344 -16.36 -112.96 37.73
C ARG A 344 -17.36 -111.86 37.36
N ALA A 345 -18.57 -111.90 37.93
CA ALA A 345 -19.58 -110.85 37.70
C ALA A 345 -19.10 -109.49 38.23
N ARG A 346 -18.51 -109.44 39.44
CA ARG A 346 -17.90 -108.23 40.00
C ARG A 346 -16.76 -107.69 39.12
N GLN A 347 -15.88 -108.56 38.65
CA GLN A 347 -14.77 -108.20 37.75
C GLN A 347 -15.28 -107.63 36.42
N ILE A 348 -16.29 -108.25 35.81
CA ILE A 348 -16.93 -107.74 34.58
C ILE A 348 -17.53 -106.36 34.82
N HIS A 349 -18.21 -106.15 35.95
CA HIS A 349 -18.77 -104.85 36.31
C HIS A 349 -17.68 -103.77 36.47
N GLN A 350 -16.60 -104.07 37.19
CA GLN A 350 -15.45 -103.18 37.34
C GLN A 350 -14.78 -102.86 35.99
N LEU A 351 -14.65 -103.87 35.12
CA LEU A 351 -14.10 -103.69 33.77
C LEU A 351 -14.98 -102.75 32.94
N ASN A 352 -16.30 -102.90 33.02
CA ASN A 352 -17.24 -102.01 32.33
C ASN A 352 -17.17 -100.57 32.84
N ILE A 353 -17.00 -100.35 34.15
CA ILE A 353 -16.78 -99.01 34.72
C ILE A 353 -15.47 -98.42 34.18
N ARG A 354 -14.37 -99.19 34.21
CA ARG A 354 -13.07 -98.74 33.69
C ARG A 354 -13.14 -98.38 32.20
N ARG A 355 -13.84 -99.18 31.38
CA ARG A 355 -14.09 -98.85 29.96
C ARG A 355 -14.82 -97.52 29.79
N LYS A 356 -15.86 -97.26 30.60
CA LYS A 356 -16.56 -95.97 30.58
C LYS A 356 -15.62 -94.82 30.93
N HIS A 357 -14.79 -94.98 31.96
CA HIS A 357 -13.80 -93.96 32.32
C HIS A 357 -12.76 -93.73 31.22
N CYS A 358 -12.25 -94.78 30.56
CA CYS A 358 -11.35 -94.61 29.41
C CYS A 358 -12.01 -93.81 28.29
N HIS A 359 -13.27 -94.13 27.96
CA HIS A 359 -14.01 -93.42 26.92
C HIS A 359 -14.26 -91.94 27.26
N THR A 360 -14.58 -91.64 28.53
CA THR A 360 -14.69 -90.26 29.01
C THR A 360 -13.35 -89.53 28.89
N MET A 361 -12.24 -90.17 29.28
CA MET A 361 -10.90 -89.59 29.17
C MET A 361 -10.48 -89.34 27.71
N GLU A 362 -10.77 -90.26 26.79
CA GLU A 362 -10.54 -90.08 25.35
C GLU A 362 -11.35 -88.90 24.79
N SER A 363 -12.62 -88.79 25.20
CA SER A 363 -13.49 -87.68 24.80
C SER A 363 -12.96 -86.33 25.34
N CYS A 364 -12.47 -86.30 26.58
CA CYS A 364 -11.82 -85.14 27.18
C CYS A 364 -10.51 -84.79 26.45
N LYS A 365 -9.68 -85.79 26.12
CA LYS A 365 -8.44 -85.62 25.36
C LYS A 365 -8.71 -84.94 24.00
N ILE A 366 -9.67 -85.44 23.23
CA ILE A 366 -10.05 -84.88 21.93
C ILE A 366 -10.50 -83.41 22.08
N ARG A 367 -11.25 -83.09 23.13
CA ARG A 367 -11.70 -81.71 23.40
C ARG A 367 -10.52 -80.79 23.72
N ILE A 368 -9.58 -81.24 24.54
CA ILE A 368 -8.37 -80.48 24.89
C ILE A 368 -7.49 -80.29 23.65
N GLU A 369 -7.28 -81.34 22.84
CA GLU A 369 -6.50 -81.24 21.59
C GLU A 369 -7.11 -80.26 20.60
N ARG A 370 -8.44 -80.26 20.45
CA ARG A 370 -9.14 -79.27 19.62
C ARG A 370 -8.97 -77.85 20.19
N ASN A 371 -9.06 -77.67 21.50
CA ASN A 371 -8.82 -76.37 22.14
C ASN A 371 -7.38 -75.89 21.95
N ILE A 372 -6.39 -76.77 22.09
CA ILE A 372 -4.97 -76.47 21.82
C ILE A 372 -4.80 -76.02 20.37
N GLY A 373 -5.39 -76.75 19.41
CA GLY A 373 -5.36 -76.37 17.99
C GLY A 373 -5.98 -75.00 17.72
N ASN A 374 -7.12 -74.69 18.35
CA ASN A 374 -7.75 -73.38 18.26
C ASN A 374 -6.85 -72.26 18.84
N VAL A 375 -6.27 -72.48 20.01
CA VAL A 375 -5.33 -71.51 20.63
C VAL A 375 -4.10 -71.31 19.74
N GLN A 376 -3.51 -72.38 19.20
CA GLN A 376 -2.40 -72.27 18.25
C GLN A 376 -2.78 -71.47 17.00
N HIS A 377 -3.98 -71.68 16.45
CA HIS A 377 -4.48 -70.88 15.34
C HIS A 377 -4.58 -69.39 15.71
N THR A 378 -5.15 -69.05 16.88
CA THR A 378 -5.21 -67.65 17.34
C THR A 378 -3.83 -67.04 17.58
N ILE A 379 -2.86 -67.80 18.08
CA ILE A 379 -1.46 -67.35 18.24
C ILE A 379 -0.83 -67.05 16.87
N THR A 380 -1.03 -67.91 15.87
CA THR A 380 -0.47 -67.65 14.53
C THR A 380 -1.13 -66.46 13.85
N LYS A 381 -2.45 -66.26 14.04
CA LYS A 381 -3.16 -65.08 13.54
C LYS A 381 -2.66 -63.79 14.18
N THR A 382 -2.59 -63.74 15.51
CA THR A 382 -2.09 -62.57 16.26
C THR A 382 -0.63 -62.27 15.94
N LYS A 383 0.24 -63.28 15.75
CA LYS A 383 1.61 -63.07 15.27
C LYS A 383 1.65 -62.39 13.89
N LYS A 384 0.79 -62.80 12.95
CA LYS A 384 0.70 -62.16 11.62
C LYS A 384 0.24 -60.70 11.72
N GLU A 385 -0.72 -60.42 12.59
CA GLU A 385 -1.21 -59.06 12.87
C GLU A 385 -0.09 -58.21 13.49
N ILE A 386 0.64 -58.72 14.49
CA ILE A 386 1.80 -58.04 15.09
C ILE A 386 2.85 -57.73 14.02
N SER A 387 3.20 -58.69 13.14
CA SER A 387 4.17 -58.45 12.06
C SER A 387 3.66 -57.47 11.00
N LYS A 388 2.35 -57.29 10.84
CA LYS A 388 1.79 -56.24 9.98
C LYS A 388 1.94 -54.87 10.63
N GLU A 389 1.60 -54.76 11.92
CA GLU A 389 1.74 -53.51 12.68
C GLU A 389 3.21 -53.09 12.83
N GLN A 390 4.13 -54.03 13.03
CA GLN A 390 5.57 -53.75 13.05
C GLN A 390 6.06 -53.13 11.73
N ARG A 391 5.63 -53.65 10.58
CA ARG A 391 5.97 -53.09 9.26
C ARG A 391 5.37 -51.70 9.04
N LEU A 392 4.16 -51.46 9.54
CA LEU A 392 3.57 -50.12 9.51
C LEU A 392 4.40 -49.17 10.38
N PHE A 393 4.74 -49.57 11.60
CA PHE A 393 5.54 -48.78 12.52
C PHE A 393 6.93 -48.43 11.95
N GLU A 394 7.61 -49.38 11.30
CA GLU A 394 8.87 -49.12 10.59
C GLU A 394 8.71 -48.09 9.46
N ARG A 395 7.61 -48.17 8.69
CA ARG A 395 7.28 -47.17 7.66
C ARG A 395 7.07 -45.78 8.27
N TRP A 396 6.29 -45.70 9.35
CA TRP A 396 6.05 -44.45 10.08
C TRP A 396 7.35 -43.87 10.65
N GLN A 397 8.26 -44.70 11.16
CA GLN A 397 9.59 -44.23 11.58
C GLN A 397 10.40 -43.67 10.41
N GLY A 398 10.38 -44.33 9.26
CA GLY A 398 11.04 -43.84 8.05
C GLY A 398 10.46 -42.51 7.55
N GLU A 399 9.14 -42.35 7.59
CA GLU A 399 8.47 -41.09 7.25
C GLU A 399 8.79 -39.97 8.25
N LYS A 400 8.81 -40.29 9.55
CA LYS A 400 9.22 -39.35 10.60
C LYS A 400 10.67 -38.89 10.42
N ALA A 401 11.59 -39.78 10.07
CA ALA A 401 12.98 -39.43 9.78
C ALA A 401 13.07 -38.48 8.57
N LYS A 402 12.38 -38.79 7.47
CA LYS A 402 12.33 -37.91 6.29
C LYS A 402 11.72 -36.53 6.58
N ALA A 403 10.69 -36.49 7.43
CA ALA A 403 10.07 -35.24 7.86
C ALA A 403 11.04 -34.41 8.73
N SER A 404 11.78 -35.07 9.63
CA SER A 404 12.84 -34.45 10.43
C SER A 404 13.94 -33.85 9.54
N ASP A 405 14.43 -34.61 8.54
CA ASP A 405 15.44 -34.11 7.60
C ASP A 405 14.93 -32.92 6.77
N ARG A 406 13.64 -32.95 6.37
CA ARG A 406 13.01 -31.82 5.68
C ARG A 406 12.94 -30.59 6.59
N LEU A 407 12.61 -30.75 7.87
CA LEU A 407 12.58 -29.65 8.83
C LEU A 407 13.97 -29.05 9.04
N VAL A 408 15.01 -29.88 9.17
CA VAL A 408 16.40 -29.41 9.30
C VAL A 408 16.84 -28.64 8.04
N ARG A 409 16.50 -29.11 6.84
CA ARG A 409 16.80 -28.37 5.60
C ARG A 409 16.05 -27.05 5.50
N LEU A 410 14.76 -27.03 5.86
CA LEU A 410 13.97 -25.80 5.82
C LEU A 410 14.46 -24.77 6.85
N THR A 411 14.82 -25.21 8.05
CA THR A 411 15.39 -24.32 9.07
C THR A 411 16.76 -23.79 8.64
N ALA A 412 17.63 -24.62 8.06
CA ALA A 412 18.90 -24.16 7.50
C ALA A 412 18.71 -23.13 6.36
N ASN A 413 17.78 -23.41 5.43
CA ASN A 413 17.45 -22.47 4.35
C ASN A 413 16.88 -21.15 4.89
N ASN A 414 16.00 -21.21 5.90
CA ASN A 414 15.47 -20.00 6.54
C ASN A 414 16.58 -19.19 7.19
N THR A 415 17.52 -19.83 7.91
CA THR A 415 18.66 -19.11 8.49
C THR A 415 19.56 -18.47 7.42
N GLU A 416 19.75 -19.12 6.26
CA GLU A 416 20.49 -18.52 5.15
C GLU A 416 19.76 -17.31 4.55
N LEU A 417 18.44 -17.39 4.41
CA LEU A 417 17.61 -16.27 3.94
C LEU A 417 17.59 -15.12 4.93
N GLU A 418 17.49 -15.40 6.24
CA GLU A 418 17.57 -14.40 7.30
C GLU A 418 18.90 -13.64 7.23
N VAL A 419 20.02 -14.34 7.05
CA VAL A 419 21.34 -13.70 6.87
C VAL A 419 21.35 -12.81 5.63
N LYS A 420 20.84 -13.29 4.48
CA LYS A 420 20.77 -12.49 3.25
C LYS A 420 19.90 -11.24 3.42
N PHE A 421 18.74 -11.35 4.08
CA PHE A 421 17.90 -10.19 4.35
C PHE A 421 18.59 -9.18 5.26
N VAL A 422 19.35 -9.64 6.26
CA VAL A 422 20.14 -8.74 7.11
C VAL A 422 21.24 -8.04 6.31
N ASP A 423 21.92 -8.74 5.40
CA ASP A 423 22.94 -8.16 4.52
C ASP A 423 22.33 -7.13 3.55
N ASP A 424 21.22 -7.46 2.89
CA ASP A 424 20.50 -6.57 1.97
C ASP A 424 20.03 -5.29 2.69
N VAL A 425 19.48 -5.43 3.90
CA VAL A 425 19.09 -4.28 4.74
C VAL A 425 20.32 -3.46 5.13
N SER A 426 21.42 -4.10 5.52
CA SER A 426 22.66 -3.39 5.86
C SER A 426 23.25 -2.62 4.68
N GLU A 427 23.16 -3.16 3.46
CA GLU A 427 23.60 -2.50 2.23
C GLU A 427 22.70 -1.31 1.89
N ALA A 428 21.38 -1.50 1.93
CA ALA A 428 20.41 -0.42 1.72
C ALA A 428 20.59 0.71 2.75
N GLU A 429 20.85 0.40 4.03
CA GLU A 429 21.17 1.40 5.05
C GLU A 429 22.48 2.15 4.77
N LYS A 430 23.50 1.48 4.21
CA LYS A 430 24.76 2.15 3.83
C LYS A 430 24.53 3.11 2.66
N GLU A 431 23.75 2.69 1.66
CA GLU A 431 23.38 3.54 0.53
C GLU A 431 22.53 4.74 0.98
N ALA A 432 21.55 4.54 1.86
CA ALA A 432 20.76 5.62 2.44
C ALA A 432 21.63 6.66 3.17
N ARG A 433 22.55 6.21 4.04
CA ARG A 433 23.50 7.11 4.71
C ARG A 433 24.42 7.84 3.72
N HIS A 434 24.80 7.21 2.62
CA HIS A 434 25.61 7.84 1.58
C HIS A 434 24.84 8.97 0.89
N VAL A 435 23.60 8.72 0.48
CA VAL A 435 22.71 9.72 -0.15
C VAL A 435 22.40 10.86 0.82
N GLU A 436 22.13 10.57 2.10
CA GLU A 436 21.98 11.60 3.14
C GLU A 436 23.22 12.49 3.25
N GLY A 437 24.42 11.90 3.21
CA GLY A 437 25.68 12.62 3.20
C GLY A 437 25.85 13.53 1.98
N GLU A 438 25.43 13.09 0.79
CA GLU A 438 25.43 13.91 -0.43
C GLU A 438 24.41 15.06 -0.34
N ILE A 439 23.22 14.82 0.20
CA ILE A 439 22.20 15.85 0.44
C ILE A 439 22.75 16.93 1.38
N ASP A 440 23.42 16.55 2.46
CA ASP A 440 24.00 17.51 3.40
C ASP A 440 25.15 18.32 2.76
N ARG A 441 26.01 17.68 1.95
CA ARG A 441 27.03 18.40 1.17
C ARG A 441 26.39 19.43 0.24
N LEU A 442 25.40 19.03 -0.56
CA LEU A 442 24.70 19.93 -1.47
C LEU A 442 23.98 21.07 -0.73
N ARG A 443 23.38 20.80 0.44
CA ARG A 443 22.78 21.84 1.30
C ARG A 443 23.83 22.85 1.77
N THR A 444 25.00 22.40 2.20
CA THR A 444 26.08 23.31 2.59
C THR A 444 26.59 24.15 1.42
N GLU A 445 26.66 23.57 0.22
CA GLU A 445 27.05 24.29 -1.01
C GLU A 445 26.01 25.35 -1.40
N ILE A 446 24.72 25.02 -1.37
CA ILE A 446 23.62 25.97 -1.62
C ILE A 446 23.70 27.16 -0.66
N VAL A 447 23.91 26.90 0.63
CA VAL A 447 24.06 27.97 1.64
C VAL A 447 25.30 28.82 1.36
N SER A 448 26.42 28.20 0.98
CA SER A 448 27.67 28.90 0.62
C SER A 448 27.48 29.80 -0.61
N LEU A 449 26.91 29.26 -1.70
CA LEU A 449 26.60 30.01 -2.92
C LEU A 449 25.57 31.11 -2.67
N GLY A 450 24.59 30.88 -1.79
CA GLY A 450 23.64 31.89 -1.36
C GLY A 450 24.31 33.07 -0.63
N LYS A 451 25.26 32.78 0.26
CA LYS A 451 26.08 33.83 0.92
C LYS A 451 26.93 34.59 -0.09
N GLU A 452 27.53 33.90 -1.06
CA GLU A 452 28.32 34.55 -2.09
C GLU A 452 27.46 35.43 -3.01
N THR A 453 26.26 34.98 -3.36
CA THR A 453 25.31 35.75 -4.17
C THR A 453 24.87 37.02 -3.43
N THR A 454 24.55 36.93 -2.13
CA THR A 454 24.16 38.11 -1.34
C THR A 454 25.32 39.10 -1.16
N ARG A 455 26.56 38.61 -1.06
CA ARG A 455 27.78 39.44 -1.10
C ARG A 455 27.89 40.20 -2.43
N LEU A 456 27.81 39.49 -3.56
CA LEU A 456 27.90 40.09 -4.90
C LEU A 456 26.76 41.07 -5.18
N GLN A 457 25.54 40.79 -4.72
CA GLN A 457 24.41 41.73 -4.79
C GLN A 457 24.67 43.01 -4.00
N SER A 458 25.28 42.90 -2.81
CA SER A 458 25.66 44.06 -2.00
C SER A 458 26.73 44.90 -2.68
N GLU A 459 27.76 44.27 -3.26
CA GLU A 459 28.80 44.93 -4.05
C GLU A 459 28.26 45.62 -5.31
N LEU A 460 27.31 44.97 -6.00
CA LEU A 460 26.62 45.56 -7.15
C LEU A 460 25.82 46.80 -6.73
N LEU A 461 25.07 46.72 -5.64
CA LEU A 461 24.31 47.85 -5.10
C LEU A 461 25.23 49.02 -4.72
N GLU A 462 26.40 48.74 -4.16
CA GLU A 462 27.42 49.76 -3.88
C GLU A 462 28.01 50.37 -5.17
N ALA A 463 28.22 49.58 -6.21
CA ALA A 463 28.64 50.07 -7.52
C ALA A 463 27.57 50.94 -8.18
N GLU A 464 26.30 50.56 -8.10
CA GLU A 464 25.15 51.36 -8.57
C GLU A 464 25.06 52.69 -7.82
N LYS A 465 25.15 52.67 -6.48
CA LYS A 465 25.20 53.91 -5.68
C LYS A 465 26.35 54.83 -6.09
N ARG A 466 27.55 54.27 -6.32
CA ARG A 466 28.70 55.04 -6.80
C ARG A 466 28.45 55.64 -8.18
N LYS A 467 27.83 54.89 -9.10
CA LYS A 467 27.43 55.37 -10.43
C LYS A 467 26.43 56.51 -10.31
N ASP A 468 25.36 56.37 -9.52
CA ASP A 468 24.34 57.40 -9.34
C ASP A 468 24.93 58.68 -8.76
N LEU A 469 25.83 58.57 -7.76
CA LEU A 469 26.55 59.72 -7.22
C LEU A 469 27.43 60.40 -8.28
N ALA A 470 28.09 59.63 -9.14
CA ALA A 470 28.87 60.16 -10.25
C ALA A 470 28.00 60.87 -11.29
N GLU A 471 26.82 60.31 -11.62
CA GLU A 471 25.85 60.94 -12.52
C GLU A 471 25.29 62.25 -11.94
N ILE A 472 24.95 62.28 -10.65
CA ILE A 472 24.53 63.50 -9.95
C ILE A 472 25.65 64.54 -9.94
N ALA A 473 26.89 64.13 -9.63
CA ALA A 473 28.04 65.02 -9.64
C ALA A 473 28.29 65.59 -11.03
N LYS A 474 28.24 64.76 -12.08
CA LYS A 474 28.35 65.19 -13.48
C LYS A 474 27.25 66.17 -13.85
N ALA A 475 25.99 65.86 -13.54
CA ALA A 475 24.85 66.75 -13.80
C ALA A 475 24.98 68.10 -13.07
N LYS A 476 25.54 68.13 -11.85
CA LYS A 476 25.87 69.38 -11.15
C LYS A 476 26.97 70.17 -11.88
N ILE A 477 28.05 69.51 -12.28
CA ILE A 477 29.14 70.16 -13.04
C ILE A 477 28.63 70.73 -14.36
N ASP A 478 27.84 69.97 -15.12
CA ASP A 478 27.24 70.40 -16.38
C ASP A 478 26.31 71.61 -16.17
N ARG A 479 25.55 71.63 -15.07
CA ARG A 479 24.73 72.79 -14.68
C ARG A 479 25.58 74.01 -14.34
N PHE A 480 26.70 73.86 -13.63
CA PHE A 480 27.61 74.97 -13.33
C PHE A 480 28.26 75.53 -14.61
N GLN A 481 28.62 74.66 -15.57
CA GLN A 481 29.29 75.05 -16.83
C GLN A 481 28.34 75.58 -17.91
N SER A 482 27.05 75.31 -17.81
CA SER A 482 26.02 75.79 -18.75
C SER A 482 26.02 77.33 -18.86
N PRO A 483 25.68 77.94 -20.02
CA PRO A 483 25.68 79.40 -20.22
C PRO A 483 24.83 80.18 -19.21
N GLY A 484 23.82 79.55 -18.62
CA GLY A 484 22.99 80.13 -17.56
C GLY A 484 23.39 79.73 -16.13
N GLY A 485 24.38 78.85 -15.96
CA GLY A 485 24.93 78.43 -14.66
C GLY A 485 25.95 79.43 -14.13
N GLU A 486 26.38 79.28 -12.87
CA GLU A 486 27.27 80.24 -12.20
C GLU A 486 28.57 80.51 -12.98
N ILE A 487 29.23 79.48 -13.53
CA ILE A 487 30.46 79.68 -14.33
C ILE A 487 30.14 80.35 -15.66
N GLY A 488 29.03 79.99 -16.30
CA GLY A 488 28.56 80.63 -17.53
C GLY A 488 28.23 82.12 -17.34
N GLN A 489 27.54 82.44 -16.24
CA GLN A 489 27.21 83.81 -15.83
C GLN A 489 28.47 84.61 -15.49
N LEU A 490 29.41 84.02 -14.74
CA LEU A 490 30.70 84.66 -14.46
C LEU A 490 31.49 84.92 -15.75
N LYS A 491 31.51 83.98 -16.70
CA LYS A 491 32.13 84.19 -18.02
C LYS A 491 31.45 85.30 -18.82
N GLN A 492 30.11 85.36 -18.79
CA GLN A 492 29.36 86.45 -19.44
C GLN A 492 29.61 87.80 -18.76
N GLU A 493 29.72 87.84 -17.44
CA GLU A 493 30.02 89.09 -16.71
C GLU A 493 31.48 89.52 -16.94
N ILE A 494 32.45 88.59 -16.98
CA ILE A 494 33.82 88.89 -17.42
C ILE A 494 33.81 89.47 -18.83
N HIS A 495 33.11 88.82 -19.78
CA HIS A 495 33.01 89.35 -21.14
C HIS A 495 32.33 90.73 -21.17
N ARG A 496 31.29 90.95 -20.38
CA ARG A 496 30.63 92.25 -20.24
C ARG A 496 31.57 93.30 -19.64
N MET A 497 32.38 92.94 -18.66
CA MET A 497 33.42 93.79 -18.08
C MET A 497 34.55 94.08 -19.07
N GLU A 498 34.99 93.10 -19.87
CA GLU A 498 35.96 93.27 -20.95
C GLU A 498 35.44 94.21 -22.04
N VAL A 499 34.18 94.03 -22.45
CA VAL A 499 33.50 94.92 -23.40
C VAL A 499 33.38 96.33 -22.80
N ARG A 500 33.01 96.45 -21.52
CA ARG A 500 32.95 97.74 -20.83
C ARG A 500 34.33 98.38 -20.73
N TYR A 501 35.37 97.62 -20.44
CA TYR A 501 36.76 98.08 -20.42
C TYR A 501 37.23 98.54 -21.80
N SER A 502 36.90 97.78 -22.85
CA SER A 502 37.16 98.16 -24.26
C SER A 502 36.43 99.45 -24.63
N HIS A 503 35.16 99.60 -24.22
CA HIS A 503 34.42 100.85 -24.39
C HIS A 503 35.02 102.00 -23.57
N LEU A 504 35.49 101.74 -22.36
CA LEU A 504 36.16 102.75 -21.52
C LEU A 504 37.48 103.18 -22.13
N LYS A 505 38.25 102.25 -22.69
CA LYS A 505 39.49 102.52 -23.42
C LYS A 505 39.22 103.32 -24.69
N LYS A 506 38.21 102.94 -25.48
CA LYS A 506 37.74 103.75 -26.62
C LYS A 506 37.23 105.11 -26.20
N ALA A 507 36.57 105.22 -25.04
CA ALA A 507 36.11 106.48 -24.49
C ALA A 507 37.29 107.33 -23.99
N GLN A 508 38.35 106.74 -23.45
CA GLN A 508 39.60 107.42 -23.09
C GLN A 508 40.34 107.90 -24.33
N GLU A 509 40.49 107.07 -25.36
CA GLU A 509 41.04 107.45 -26.67
C GLU A 509 40.21 108.57 -27.28
N LYS A 510 38.88 108.45 -27.24
CA LYS A 510 37.95 109.50 -27.66
C LYS A 510 38.05 110.75 -26.79
N LEU A 511 38.26 110.65 -25.47
CA LEU A 511 38.44 111.81 -24.58
C LEU A 511 39.75 112.53 -24.91
N MET A 512 40.78 111.80 -25.31
CA MET A 512 42.06 112.34 -25.75
C MET A 512 41.90 113.08 -27.09
N VAL A 513 41.18 112.48 -28.04
CA VAL A 513 40.77 113.11 -29.30
C VAL A 513 39.78 114.27 -29.07
N ASP A 514 38.91 114.18 -28.06
CA ASP A 514 37.97 115.22 -27.65
C ASP A 514 38.70 116.35 -26.90
N LEU A 515 39.83 116.10 -26.22
CA LEU A 515 40.71 117.14 -25.66
C LEU A 515 41.44 117.90 -26.78
N GLU A 516 41.95 117.18 -27.78
CA GLU A 516 42.47 117.75 -29.02
C GLU A 516 41.39 118.55 -29.76
N MET A 517 40.16 118.01 -29.85
CA MET A 517 39.00 118.68 -30.43
C MET A 517 38.41 119.78 -29.54
N CYS A 518 38.59 119.78 -28.21
CA CYS A 518 38.09 120.83 -27.31
C CYS A 518 38.93 122.10 -27.44
N ILE A 519 40.22 121.96 -27.77
CA ILE A 519 41.06 123.06 -28.22
C ILE A 519 40.51 123.60 -29.56
N THR A 520 40.11 122.73 -30.51
CA THR A 520 39.53 123.13 -31.80
C THR A 520 38.04 123.52 -31.78
N ARG A 521 37.29 123.12 -30.75
CA ARG A 521 35.86 123.40 -30.53
C ARG A 521 35.66 124.66 -29.72
N ARG A 522 36.59 125.06 -28.84
CA ARG A 522 36.54 126.39 -28.23
C ARG A 522 36.59 127.49 -29.30
N ASP A 523 37.31 127.24 -30.40
CA ASP A 523 37.37 128.11 -31.59
C ASP A 523 36.15 128.00 -32.52
N ARG A 524 35.25 127.02 -32.31
CA ARG A 524 34.08 126.77 -33.17
C ARG A 524 32.72 126.74 -32.42
N LEU A 525 32.75 126.81 -31.08
CA LEU A 525 31.59 126.89 -30.16
C LEU A 525 31.09 128.32 -29.95
N LEU A 526 31.83 129.35 -30.40
CA LEU A 526 31.31 130.71 -30.52
C LEU A 526 30.31 130.85 -31.69
N ASP A 527 30.40 130.01 -32.72
CA ASP A 527 29.68 130.22 -33.99
C ASP A 527 28.51 129.25 -34.27
N ASN A 528 28.28 128.21 -33.47
CA ASN A 528 27.28 127.18 -33.80
C ASN A 528 26.37 126.74 -32.64
N ALA A 529 26.34 127.50 -31.54
CA ALA A 529 25.47 127.25 -30.39
C ALA A 529 24.12 128.01 -30.47
N GLU A 530 23.63 128.32 -31.68
CA GLU A 530 22.29 128.92 -31.92
C GLU A 530 21.34 128.01 -32.73
N ALA A 531 21.63 126.72 -32.89
CA ALA A 531 20.74 125.86 -33.68
C ALA A 531 20.65 124.42 -33.20
N ARG A 532 19.48 124.10 -32.63
CA ARG A 532 18.82 122.78 -32.60
C ARG A 532 19.11 121.88 -31.41
N GLU A 533 18.58 122.33 -30.29
CA GLU A 533 17.83 121.46 -29.38
C GLU A 533 16.53 120.97 -30.07
N VAL A 534 16.09 119.73 -29.77
CA VAL A 534 14.71 119.16 -29.85
C VAL A 534 14.49 117.89 -30.74
N ARG A 535 14.08 116.80 -30.04
CA ARG A 535 13.36 115.53 -30.43
C ARG A 535 14.21 114.30 -30.79
N SER A 536 13.92 113.07 -30.36
CA SER A 536 12.71 112.37 -29.82
C SER A 536 13.13 110.98 -29.25
N GLN A 537 12.29 110.24 -28.51
CA GLN A 537 11.97 108.80 -28.72
C GLN A 537 10.91 108.26 -27.72
N ALA A 538 10.01 107.39 -28.21
CA ALA A 538 8.97 106.63 -27.50
C ALA A 538 9.01 105.15 -27.97
N THR A 539 8.37 104.19 -27.26
CA THR A 539 7.61 102.97 -27.71
C THR A 539 7.85 101.67 -26.88
N GLY A 540 6.79 100.84 -26.63
CA GLY A 540 6.91 99.37 -26.42
C GLY A 540 5.68 98.62 -25.82
N LYS A 541 5.15 97.57 -26.49
CA LYS A 541 3.87 96.81 -26.25
C LYS A 541 4.05 95.25 -26.18
N GLN A 542 3.27 94.59 -25.30
CA GLN A 542 2.55 93.26 -25.25
C GLN A 542 3.01 91.88 -25.86
N TRP A 543 2.57 90.79 -25.16
CA TRP A 543 2.77 89.32 -25.32
C TRP A 543 1.58 88.58 -26.00
N SER A 544 1.84 87.47 -26.74
CA SER A 544 0.92 86.85 -27.74
C SER A 544 0.19 85.54 -27.34
N ARG A 545 -1.02 85.37 -27.92
CA ARG A 545 -2.09 84.36 -27.74
C ARG A 545 -1.74 82.90 -28.10
N MET A 546 -0.63 82.67 -28.80
CA MET A 546 -0.25 81.35 -29.35
C MET A 546 0.23 80.33 -28.31
N GLN A 547 0.69 80.80 -27.15
CA GLN A 547 1.22 79.91 -26.09
C GLN A 547 0.13 79.24 -25.24
N VAL A 548 -1.09 79.79 -25.20
CA VAL A 548 -2.20 79.22 -24.42
C VAL A 548 -2.79 77.98 -25.11
N GLN A 549 -2.82 77.96 -26.45
CA GLN A 549 -3.40 76.87 -27.22
C GLN A 549 -2.58 75.57 -27.16
N ARG A 550 -1.24 75.66 -27.03
CA ARG A 550 -0.37 74.47 -26.93
C ARG A 550 -0.58 73.70 -25.63
N LYS A 551 -0.70 74.42 -24.50
CA LYS A 551 -0.93 73.79 -23.19
C LYS A 551 -2.28 73.05 -23.08
N MET A 552 -3.29 73.49 -23.84
CA MET A 552 -4.61 72.86 -23.86
C MET A 552 -4.59 71.47 -24.52
N ASN A 553 -3.78 71.29 -25.57
CA ASN A 553 -3.67 70.02 -26.27
C ASN A 553 -2.85 68.98 -25.48
N ASP A 554 -1.82 69.42 -24.76
CA ASP A 554 -1.02 68.53 -23.90
C ASP A 554 -1.85 67.90 -22.77
N LEU A 555 -2.78 68.67 -22.19
CA LEU A 555 -3.67 68.18 -21.14
C LEU A 555 -4.68 67.14 -21.65
N LYS A 556 -5.21 67.30 -22.87
CA LYS A 556 -6.10 66.30 -23.49
C LYS A 556 -5.41 64.95 -23.71
N ASN A 557 -4.16 64.96 -24.21
CA ASN A 557 -3.39 63.74 -24.42
C ASN A 557 -3.07 63.02 -23.10
N LYS A 558 -2.85 63.78 -22.02
CA LYS A 558 -2.59 63.25 -20.67
C LYS A 558 -3.81 62.58 -20.05
N ILE A 559 -5.01 63.13 -20.27
CA ILE A 559 -6.28 62.51 -19.84
C ILE A 559 -6.51 61.17 -20.55
N GLN A 560 -6.22 61.09 -21.85
CA GLN A 560 -6.46 59.86 -22.62
C GLN A 560 -5.48 58.74 -22.28
N THR A 561 -4.23 59.07 -21.94
CA THR A 561 -3.25 58.10 -21.42
C THR A 561 -3.62 57.60 -20.02
N LEU A 562 -4.11 58.47 -19.13
CA LEU A 562 -4.61 58.07 -17.81
C LEU A 562 -5.83 57.14 -17.91
N LYS A 563 -6.74 57.38 -18.87
CA LYS A 563 -7.90 56.51 -19.10
C LYS A 563 -7.51 55.08 -19.52
N ARG A 564 -6.49 54.93 -20.38
CA ARG A 564 -5.95 53.61 -20.77
C ARG A 564 -5.28 52.89 -19.58
N LYS A 565 -4.51 53.62 -18.77
CA LYS A 565 -3.92 53.06 -17.54
C LYS A 565 -4.98 52.59 -16.54
N ASN A 566 -6.06 53.35 -16.37
CA ASN A 566 -7.17 52.98 -15.50
C ASN A 566 -7.87 51.69 -16.00
N GLN A 567 -8.08 51.55 -17.31
CA GLN A 567 -8.62 50.32 -17.90
C GLN A 567 -7.70 49.10 -17.73
N MET A 568 -6.38 49.28 -17.79
CA MET A 568 -5.41 48.22 -17.52
C MET A 568 -5.44 47.80 -16.04
N MET A 569 -5.39 48.76 -15.12
CA MET A 569 -5.47 48.46 -13.68
C MET A 569 -6.77 47.75 -13.29
N ASN A 570 -7.90 48.12 -13.91
CA ASN A 570 -9.17 47.40 -13.67
C ASN A 570 -9.15 45.95 -14.17
N ARG A 571 -8.41 45.64 -15.25
CA ARG A 571 -8.24 44.26 -15.72
C ARG A 571 -7.33 43.47 -14.77
N GLU A 572 -6.21 44.07 -14.37
CA GLU A 572 -5.30 43.47 -13.38
C GLU A 572 -6.01 43.21 -12.04
N GLN A 573 -6.88 44.13 -11.60
CA GLN A 573 -7.68 43.95 -10.39
C GLN A 573 -8.66 42.77 -10.51
N LEU A 574 -9.25 42.57 -11.70
CA LEU A 574 -10.13 41.43 -11.98
C LEU A 574 -9.34 40.12 -12.00
N ASP A 575 -8.19 40.08 -12.66
CA ASP A 575 -7.32 38.90 -12.70
C ASP A 575 -6.83 38.51 -11.31
N LEU A 576 -6.42 39.49 -10.50
CA LEU A 576 -6.04 39.27 -9.09
C LEU A 576 -7.22 38.78 -8.25
N SER A 577 -8.45 39.26 -8.52
CA SER A 577 -9.65 38.76 -7.85
C SER A 577 -9.95 37.31 -8.20
N TYR A 578 -9.70 36.89 -9.44
CA TYR A 578 -9.84 35.49 -9.85
C TYR A 578 -8.79 34.60 -9.17
N GLN A 579 -7.52 35.03 -9.15
CA GLN A 579 -6.45 34.31 -8.45
C GLN A 579 -6.71 34.19 -6.94
N LEU A 580 -7.27 35.23 -6.32
CA LEU A 580 -7.67 35.20 -4.90
C LEU A 580 -8.81 34.21 -4.63
N ALA A 581 -9.76 34.07 -5.56
CA ALA A 581 -10.85 33.10 -5.44
C ALA A 581 -10.32 31.67 -5.57
N GLU A 582 -9.45 31.41 -6.55
CA GLU A 582 -8.82 30.11 -6.80
C GLU A 582 -7.96 29.66 -5.61
N THR A 583 -7.06 30.53 -5.13
CA THR A 583 -6.23 30.24 -3.95
C THR A 583 -7.05 30.04 -2.67
N ARG A 584 -8.20 30.71 -2.53
CA ARG A 584 -9.11 30.49 -1.39
C ARG A 584 -9.84 29.15 -1.48
N GLU A 585 -10.19 28.71 -2.68
CA GLU A 585 -10.76 27.38 -2.92
C GLU A 585 -9.72 26.30 -2.61
N GLU A 586 -8.49 26.45 -3.10
CA GLU A 586 -7.36 25.56 -2.77
C GLU A 586 -7.11 25.50 -1.26
N TYR A 587 -7.09 26.65 -0.58
CA TYR A 587 -6.93 26.70 0.87
C TYR A 587 -8.06 25.95 1.60
N ASN A 588 -9.31 26.12 1.18
CA ASN A 588 -10.44 25.41 1.78
C ASN A 588 -10.38 23.89 1.52
N ASN A 589 -9.91 23.47 0.34
CA ASN A 589 -9.71 22.06 0.00
C ASN A 589 -8.58 21.44 0.83
N ILE A 590 -7.47 22.16 1.02
CA ILE A 590 -6.38 21.71 1.90
C ILE A 590 -6.86 21.64 3.35
N LYS A 591 -7.61 22.65 3.82
CA LYS A 591 -8.16 22.67 5.18
C LYS A 591 -9.12 21.51 5.44
N SER A 592 -10.05 21.23 4.52
CA SER A 592 -10.95 20.07 4.65
C SER A 592 -10.18 18.74 4.58
N GLY A 593 -9.11 18.67 3.78
CA GLY A 593 -8.18 17.54 3.78
C GLY A 593 -7.47 17.36 5.13
N ILE A 594 -7.03 18.42 5.78
CA ILE A 594 -6.42 18.37 7.12
C ILE A 594 -7.45 17.93 8.16
N ASP A 595 -8.67 18.46 8.13
CA ASP A 595 -9.72 18.11 9.09
C ASP A 595 -10.13 16.64 8.94
N THR A 596 -10.21 16.10 7.72
CA THR A 596 -10.47 14.67 7.50
C THR A 596 -9.32 13.78 7.99
N LEU A 597 -8.06 14.19 7.77
CA LEU A 597 -6.89 13.48 8.30
C LEU A 597 -6.85 13.48 9.83
N ARG A 598 -7.28 14.56 10.49
CA ARG A 598 -7.38 14.62 11.96
C ARG A 598 -8.38 13.61 12.52
N VAL A 599 -9.59 13.56 11.94
CA VAL A 599 -10.61 12.58 12.35
C VAL A 599 -10.12 11.15 12.12
N ASN A 600 -9.45 10.89 11.00
CA ASN A 600 -8.87 9.56 10.73
C ASN A 600 -7.75 9.20 11.71
N LEU A 601 -6.93 10.16 12.13
CA LEU A 601 -5.88 9.95 13.11
C LEU A 601 -6.47 9.62 14.49
N GLU A 602 -7.48 10.37 14.94
CA GLU A 602 -8.20 10.09 16.19
C GLU A 602 -8.86 8.70 16.18
N GLU A 603 -9.45 8.29 15.05
CA GLU A 603 -10.03 6.96 14.89
C GLU A 603 -8.97 5.85 14.90
N LEU A 604 -7.82 6.06 14.26
CA LEU A 604 -6.69 5.12 14.30
C LEU A 604 -6.11 4.99 15.70
N GLU A 605 -5.98 6.09 16.45
CA GLU A 605 -5.56 6.07 17.85
C GLU A 605 -6.53 5.26 18.71
N ARG A 606 -7.84 5.48 18.55
CA ARG A 606 -8.89 4.70 19.22
C ARG A 606 -8.80 3.21 18.90
N GLN A 607 -8.62 2.84 17.63
CA GLN A 607 -8.45 1.45 17.20
C GLN A 607 -7.17 0.81 17.75
N MET A 608 -6.07 1.57 17.84
CA MET A 608 -4.84 1.10 18.47
C MET A 608 -5.03 0.81 19.96
N GLU A 609 -5.71 1.70 20.69
CA GLU A 609 -6.03 1.50 22.11
C GLU A 609 -6.92 0.27 22.32
N GLU A 610 -7.98 0.11 21.52
CA GLU A 610 -8.85 -1.07 21.55
C GLU A 610 -8.07 -2.36 21.23
N GLY A 611 -7.20 -2.32 20.23
CA GLY A 611 -6.34 -3.44 19.86
C GLY A 611 -5.37 -3.83 20.99
N GLN A 612 -4.81 -2.85 21.69
CA GLN A 612 -3.94 -3.09 22.85
C GLN A 612 -4.70 -3.69 24.03
N LEU A 613 -5.90 -3.17 24.33
CA LEU A 613 -6.77 -3.72 25.36
C LEU A 613 -7.18 -5.16 25.05
N HIS A 614 -7.57 -5.43 23.80
CA HIS A 614 -7.94 -6.76 23.36
C HIS A 614 -6.78 -7.75 23.47
N LYS A 615 -5.59 -7.35 22.99
CA LYS A 615 -4.37 -8.16 23.11
C LYS A 615 -4.06 -8.48 24.57
N HIS A 616 -4.16 -7.49 25.46
CA HIS A 616 -3.92 -7.67 26.88
C HIS A 616 -4.94 -8.63 27.51
N ALA A 617 -6.22 -8.45 27.23
CA ALA A 617 -7.29 -9.34 27.73
C ALA A 617 -7.09 -10.80 27.28
N CYS A 618 -6.75 -11.03 26.01
CA CYS A 618 -6.44 -12.37 25.49
C CYS A 618 -5.22 -13.00 26.19
N LEU A 619 -4.20 -12.19 26.49
CA LEU A 619 -2.98 -12.62 27.17
C LEU A 619 -3.28 -13.02 28.62
N GLU A 620 -4.05 -12.20 29.36
CA GLU A 620 -4.48 -12.53 30.73
C GLU A 620 -5.40 -13.76 30.78
N SER A 621 -6.34 -13.89 29.83
CA SER A 621 -7.19 -15.09 29.70
C SER A 621 -6.35 -16.35 29.48
N THR A 622 -5.32 -16.26 28.64
CA THR A 622 -4.38 -17.37 28.38
C THR A 622 -3.56 -17.71 29.62
N LEU A 623 -3.00 -16.71 30.31
CA LEU A 623 -2.25 -16.90 31.54
C LEU A 623 -3.12 -17.52 32.64
N TYR A 624 -4.38 -17.09 32.75
CA TYR A 624 -5.34 -17.68 33.68
C TYR A 624 -5.60 -19.15 33.37
N ARG A 625 -5.86 -19.50 32.09
CA ARG A 625 -6.05 -20.91 31.67
C ARG A 625 -4.80 -21.75 31.92
N GLN A 626 -3.61 -21.22 31.66
CA GLN A 626 -2.33 -21.90 31.93
C GLN A 626 -2.11 -22.15 33.43
N LYS A 627 -2.33 -21.13 34.28
CA LYS A 627 -2.25 -21.26 35.74
C LYS A 627 -3.27 -22.29 36.24
N LYS A 628 -4.52 -22.23 35.78
CA LYS A 628 -5.57 -23.20 36.12
C LYS A 628 -5.20 -24.62 35.68
N ALA A 629 -4.68 -24.80 34.47
CA ALA A 629 -4.21 -26.10 33.98
C ALA A 629 -3.09 -26.66 34.85
N LYS A 630 -2.10 -25.84 35.23
CA LYS A 630 -1.02 -26.22 36.14
C LYS A 630 -1.54 -26.64 37.52
N TYR A 631 -2.49 -25.89 38.08
CA TYR A 631 -3.12 -26.27 39.36
C TYR A 631 -3.88 -27.60 39.26
N LEU A 632 -4.63 -27.82 38.17
CA LEU A 632 -5.32 -29.08 37.93
C LEU A 632 -4.35 -30.25 37.71
N GLU A 633 -3.21 -30.00 37.06
CA GLU A 633 -2.15 -30.97 36.88
C GLU A 633 -1.49 -31.35 38.22
N ASP A 634 -1.13 -30.37 39.03
CA ASP A 634 -0.57 -30.60 40.36
C ASP A 634 -1.58 -31.30 41.28
N TYR A 635 -2.87 -31.01 41.14
CA TYR A 635 -3.93 -31.75 41.81
C TYR A 635 -4.00 -33.21 41.34
N LYS A 636 -3.95 -33.45 40.03
CA LYS A 636 -3.96 -34.81 39.44
C LYS A 636 -2.77 -35.66 39.88
N PHE A 637 -1.59 -35.07 40.03
CA PHE A 637 -0.38 -35.77 40.48
C PHE A 637 -0.17 -35.74 42.00
N GLY A 638 -1.15 -35.25 42.78
CA GLY A 638 -1.06 -35.19 44.24
C GLY A 638 0.03 -34.26 44.78
N ARG A 639 0.59 -33.39 43.93
CA ARG A 639 1.57 -32.36 44.31
C ARG A 639 0.90 -31.12 44.92
N TYR A 640 -0.38 -30.92 44.63
CA TYR A 640 -1.16 -29.81 45.18
C TYR A 640 -1.61 -30.11 46.62
N ARG A 641 -1.20 -29.24 47.55
CA ARG A 641 -1.63 -29.30 48.96
C ARG A 641 -2.75 -28.29 49.17
N CYS A 642 -3.98 -28.77 49.37
CA CYS A 642 -5.10 -27.89 49.70
C CYS A 642 -4.87 -27.22 51.06
N VAL A 643 -4.76 -25.88 51.05
CA VAL A 643 -4.51 -25.06 52.24
C VAL A 643 -5.75 -25.01 53.13
N ASN A 644 -6.95 -24.95 52.54
CA ASN A 644 -8.23 -24.91 53.25
C ASN A 644 -9.03 -26.19 52.98
N ARG A 645 -9.01 -27.13 53.94
CA ARG A 645 -9.60 -28.48 53.77
C ARG A 645 -11.10 -28.57 54.10
N THR A 646 -11.64 -27.60 54.83
CA THR A 646 -13.06 -27.59 55.20
C THR A 646 -13.84 -26.65 54.25
N PRO A 647 -15.05 -27.04 53.81
CA PRO A 647 -15.85 -26.22 52.90
C PRO A 647 -16.17 -24.84 53.48
N GLY A 648 -16.36 -24.74 54.80
CA GLY A 648 -16.57 -23.45 55.48
C GLY A 648 -15.35 -22.54 55.48
N ALA A 649 -14.12 -23.08 55.60
CA ALA A 649 -12.90 -22.27 55.50
C ALA A 649 -12.59 -21.86 54.06
N LEU A 650 -12.99 -22.67 53.07
CA LEU A 650 -12.88 -22.31 51.65
C LEU A 650 -13.84 -21.17 51.30
N ALA A 651 -15.11 -21.26 51.72
CA ALA A 651 -16.09 -20.20 51.50
C ALA A 651 -15.70 -18.87 52.17
N ALA A 652 -15.18 -18.92 53.41
CA ALA A 652 -14.70 -17.72 54.10
C ALA A 652 -13.47 -17.09 53.42
N GLU A 653 -12.60 -17.89 52.79
CA GLU A 653 -11.47 -17.36 52.03
C GLU A 653 -11.92 -16.81 50.68
N GLU A 654 -12.84 -17.47 49.99
CA GLU A 654 -13.47 -16.99 48.76
C GLU A 654 -14.17 -15.63 48.97
N GLU A 655 -14.91 -15.48 50.07
CA GLU A 655 -15.54 -14.21 50.44
C GLU A 655 -14.51 -13.10 50.69
N LYS A 656 -13.40 -13.40 51.37
CA LYS A 656 -12.29 -12.43 51.57
C LYS A 656 -11.64 -12.03 50.25
N GLN A 657 -11.40 -12.97 49.34
CA GLN A 657 -10.81 -12.68 48.02
C GLN A 657 -11.77 -11.84 47.17
N ASN A 658 -13.07 -12.16 47.17
CA ASN A 658 -14.08 -11.37 46.48
C ASN A 658 -14.21 -9.95 47.07
N HIS A 659 -14.16 -9.81 48.40
CA HIS A 659 -14.17 -8.50 49.04
C HIS A 659 -12.94 -7.65 48.69
N LEU A 660 -11.75 -8.26 48.66
CA LEU A 660 -10.51 -7.59 48.23
C LEU A 660 -10.61 -7.18 46.76
N MET A 661 -11.10 -8.06 45.89
CA MET A 661 -11.24 -7.78 44.46
C MET A 661 -12.23 -6.64 44.18
N ASN A 662 -13.35 -6.60 44.89
CA ASN A 662 -14.31 -5.50 44.81
C ASN A 662 -13.72 -4.18 45.30
N THR A 663 -12.92 -4.21 46.38
CA THR A 663 -12.24 -3.01 46.89
C THR A 663 -11.23 -2.49 45.88
N LEU A 664 -10.43 -3.37 45.27
CA LEU A 664 -9.49 -3.01 44.21
C LEU A 664 -10.19 -2.44 42.98
N ARG A 665 -11.34 -3.00 42.59
CA ARG A 665 -12.19 -2.48 41.51
C ARG A 665 -12.65 -1.05 41.81
N THR A 666 -13.19 -0.79 43.00
CA THR A 666 -13.61 0.56 43.39
C THR A 666 -12.43 1.54 43.38
N VAL A 667 -11.24 1.12 43.81
CA VAL A 667 -10.03 1.96 43.73
C VAL A 667 -9.67 2.26 42.27
N LEU A 668 -9.74 1.28 41.37
CA LEU A 668 -9.45 1.47 39.95
C LEU A 668 -10.50 2.33 39.24
N ASP A 669 -11.79 2.18 39.58
CA ASP A 669 -12.85 3.04 39.06
C ASP A 669 -12.67 4.50 39.52
N ASN A 670 -12.25 4.71 40.77
CA ASN A 670 -11.89 6.05 41.27
C ASN A 670 -10.66 6.60 40.55
N LEU A 671 -9.63 5.79 40.31
CA LEU A 671 -8.44 6.19 39.56
C LEU A 671 -8.73 6.50 38.09
N LEU A 672 -9.70 5.81 37.46
CA LEU A 672 -10.16 6.13 36.10
C LEU A 672 -10.82 7.51 36.05
N ASN A 673 -11.62 7.85 37.06
CA ASN A 673 -12.27 9.16 37.15
C ASN A 673 -11.26 10.28 37.45
N ASP A 674 -10.28 10.02 38.33
CA ASP A 674 -9.28 11.00 38.73
C ASP A 674 -8.20 11.23 37.65
N PHE A 675 -7.92 10.23 36.82
CA PHE A 675 -6.84 10.25 35.82
C PHE A 675 -7.28 9.66 34.46
N PRO A 676 -8.15 10.35 33.69
CA PRO A 676 -8.63 9.86 32.38
C PRO A 676 -7.51 9.65 31.35
N GLN A 677 -6.40 10.37 31.46
CA GLN A 677 -5.22 10.19 30.62
C GLN A 677 -4.49 8.84 30.81
N LEU A 678 -4.81 8.09 31.87
CA LEU A 678 -4.28 6.76 32.14
C LEU A 678 -5.30 5.64 31.87
N ASN A 679 -6.39 5.95 31.15
CA ASN A 679 -7.49 5.02 30.90
C ASN A 679 -7.00 3.68 30.34
N LEU A 680 -6.10 3.69 29.35
CA LEU A 680 -5.54 2.48 28.77
C LEU A 680 -4.82 1.61 29.80
N GLN A 681 -3.93 2.19 30.61
CA GLN A 681 -3.14 1.45 31.60
C GLN A 681 -4.04 0.92 32.71
N ILE A 682 -5.02 1.72 33.15
CA ILE A 682 -5.94 1.31 34.20
C ILE A 682 -6.89 0.22 33.69
N ALA A 683 -7.39 0.31 32.46
CA ALA A 683 -8.21 -0.73 31.83
C ALA A 683 -7.42 -2.04 31.58
N GLN A 684 -6.11 -1.96 31.29
CA GLN A 684 -5.24 -3.14 31.28
C GLN A 684 -5.16 -3.82 32.65
N ILE A 685 -5.00 -3.04 33.73
CA ILE A 685 -4.99 -3.56 35.10
C ILE A 685 -6.35 -4.17 35.45
N MET A 686 -7.46 -3.56 35.03
CA MET A 686 -8.81 -4.12 35.22
C MET A 686 -8.96 -5.51 34.58
N ASN A 687 -8.41 -5.71 33.37
CA ASN A 687 -8.41 -7.03 32.71
C ASN A 687 -7.63 -8.11 33.48
N THR A 688 -6.74 -7.74 34.41
CA THR A 688 -6.04 -8.73 35.28
C THR A 688 -6.88 -9.18 36.46
N LEU A 689 -7.76 -8.32 36.97
CA LEU A 689 -8.67 -8.63 38.07
C LEU A 689 -9.85 -9.48 37.58
N GLU A 690 -10.35 -9.18 36.38
CA GLU A 690 -11.43 -9.92 35.75
C GLU A 690 -11.00 -10.34 34.34
N PRO A 691 -10.36 -11.52 34.19
CA PRO A 691 -9.95 -12.00 32.87
C PRO A 691 -11.18 -12.29 32.01
N VAL A 692 -11.46 -11.38 31.07
CA VAL A 692 -12.60 -11.48 30.14
C VAL A 692 -12.40 -12.67 29.21
N PHE A 693 -13.34 -13.62 29.24
CA PHE A 693 -13.32 -14.77 28.33
C PHE A 693 -14.07 -14.43 27.04
N PRO A 694 -13.47 -14.62 25.86
CA PRO A 694 -14.12 -14.31 24.58
C PRO A 694 -15.43 -15.09 24.35
N ASP A 695 -15.60 -16.26 24.98
CA ASP A 695 -16.84 -17.08 24.91
C ASP A 695 -18.08 -16.40 25.53
N GLN A 696 -17.92 -15.33 26.32
CA GLN A 696 -19.06 -14.62 26.94
C GLN A 696 -19.58 -13.43 26.13
N ARG A 697 -18.85 -12.92 25.12
CA ARG A 697 -19.32 -11.80 24.30
C ARG A 697 -20.41 -12.19 23.29
N GLU A 698 -20.57 -13.49 22.99
CA GLU A 698 -21.61 -13.97 22.08
C GLU A 698 -23.00 -14.09 22.75
N SER A 699 -23.12 -13.93 24.08
CA SER A 699 -24.40 -14.01 24.78
C SER A 699 -24.97 -12.69 25.30
N GLU A 700 -24.20 -11.59 25.34
CA GLU A 700 -24.70 -10.30 25.87
C GLU A 700 -24.76 -9.15 24.86
N ASN A 701 -24.19 -9.29 23.66
CA ASN A 701 -24.42 -8.31 22.59
C ASN A 701 -25.44 -8.85 21.59
N GLY A 702 -26.72 -8.57 21.89
CA GLY A 702 -27.76 -8.55 20.89
C GLY A 702 -27.41 -7.54 19.80
N GLU A 703 -27.70 -7.93 18.55
CA GLU A 703 -27.88 -7.13 17.33
C GLU A 703 -26.86 -5.99 17.05
N PRO A 704 -26.15 -6.00 15.91
CA PRO A 704 -25.36 -4.84 15.50
C PRO A 704 -26.31 -3.68 15.20
N GLN A 705 -26.39 -2.73 16.14
CA GLN A 705 -27.16 -1.51 15.99
C GLN A 705 -26.49 -0.66 14.92
N GLU A 706 -27.21 -0.43 13.82
CA GLU A 706 -26.86 0.52 12.77
C GLU A 706 -26.59 1.89 13.38
N MET A 707 -25.33 2.32 13.33
CA MET A 707 -24.92 3.68 13.67
C MET A 707 -25.48 4.65 12.63
N SER A 708 -26.65 5.20 12.93
CA SER A 708 -27.15 6.43 12.30
C SER A 708 -26.29 7.62 12.76
N PRO A 709 -25.94 8.57 11.87
CA PRO A 709 -25.14 9.74 12.25
C PRO A 709 -25.97 10.66 13.13
N THR A 710 -25.56 10.81 14.38
CA THR A 710 -26.22 11.68 15.36
C THR A 710 -25.62 13.08 15.29
N SER A 711 -26.48 14.01 14.91
CA SER A 711 -26.50 15.47 15.14
C SER A 711 -25.29 16.13 15.81
N ALA A 712 -24.74 17.12 15.09
CA ALA A 712 -23.89 18.18 15.62
C ALA A 712 -24.58 18.99 16.75
N PRO A 713 -23.84 19.51 17.74
CA PRO A 713 -24.40 20.37 18.76
C PRO A 713 -24.55 21.81 18.24
N SER A 714 -25.78 22.30 18.26
CA SER A 714 -26.13 23.71 18.12
C SER A 714 -25.60 24.50 19.32
N GLN A 715 -24.67 25.43 19.10
CA GLN A 715 -24.45 26.54 20.00
C GLN A 715 -24.93 27.84 19.36
N THR A 716 -25.85 28.45 20.09
CA THR A 716 -26.45 29.77 19.92
C THR A 716 -25.40 30.86 20.07
N THR A 717 -25.31 31.76 19.09
CA THR A 717 -25.09 33.19 19.32
C THR A 717 -25.86 33.97 18.26
N ASP A 718 -26.94 34.60 18.71
CA ASP A 718 -27.48 35.81 18.09
C ASP A 718 -26.38 36.87 18.05
N GLU A 719 -26.13 37.46 16.87
CA GLU A 719 -26.04 38.91 16.71
C GLU A 719 -26.03 39.28 15.21
N GLN A 720 -27.13 39.91 14.80
CA GLN A 720 -27.35 40.82 13.69
C GLN A 720 -26.18 41.12 12.75
N THR A 721 -26.38 40.87 11.44
CA THR A 721 -26.44 41.98 10.46
C THR A 721 -27.05 41.52 9.15
N GLU A 722 -28.09 42.25 8.72
CA GLU A 722 -28.70 42.25 7.40
C GLU A 722 -27.63 42.32 6.30
N TRP A 723 -27.78 41.54 5.22
CA TRP A 723 -28.07 42.06 3.89
C TRP A 723 -28.65 40.94 3.01
N LEU A 724 -29.88 41.20 2.57
CA LEU A 724 -30.67 40.46 1.60
C LEU A 724 -30.03 40.60 0.19
N VAL A 725 -30.05 39.54 -0.63
CA VAL A 725 -30.56 39.52 -2.03
C VAL A 725 -30.40 38.10 -2.64
N MET A 726 -31.51 37.36 -2.59
CA MET A 726 -32.15 36.57 -3.67
C MET A 726 -31.33 36.02 -4.85
N ALA A 727 -31.22 34.69 -4.95
CA ALA A 727 -31.44 33.90 -6.19
C ALA A 727 -31.56 32.38 -5.85
N PRO A 728 -32.28 31.58 -6.68
CA PRO A 728 -33.04 30.42 -6.21
C PRO A 728 -32.28 29.08 -6.18
N VAL A 729 -32.69 28.25 -5.22
CA VAL A 729 -32.32 26.86 -5.04
C VAL A 729 -32.98 26.00 -6.13
N HIS A 730 -32.16 25.35 -6.96
CA HIS A 730 -32.55 24.12 -7.64
C HIS A 730 -31.88 22.91 -6.95
N SER A 731 -32.75 21.98 -6.58
CA SER A 731 -32.54 20.65 -5.99
C SER A 731 -31.19 19.96 -6.23
N VAL A 732 -30.55 19.53 -5.14
CA VAL A 732 -29.26 18.82 -5.06
C VAL A 732 -29.44 17.30 -5.13
N GLU A 733 -30.28 16.79 -6.05
CA GLU A 733 -30.58 15.34 -6.11
C GLU A 733 -30.31 14.68 -7.48
N GLN A 734 -29.54 15.33 -8.37
CA GLN A 734 -29.21 14.75 -9.69
C GLN A 734 -27.72 14.74 -10.10
N VAL A 735 -26.77 15.06 -9.21
CA VAL A 735 -25.33 15.09 -9.60
C VAL A 735 -24.55 13.82 -9.21
N ASN A 736 -25.05 12.94 -8.33
CA ASN A 736 -24.28 11.77 -7.85
C ASN A 736 -24.54 10.44 -8.58
N LYS A 737 -24.67 10.43 -9.91
CA LYS A 737 -24.83 9.16 -10.67
C LYS A 737 -24.04 9.02 -11.97
N ALA A 738 -22.92 9.74 -12.13
CA ALA A 738 -22.10 9.65 -13.35
C ALA A 738 -20.58 9.52 -13.11
N LEU A 739 -20.15 8.92 -12.00
CA LEU A 739 -18.73 8.66 -11.72
C LEU A 739 -18.42 7.17 -11.54
N VAL A 740 -18.88 6.34 -12.47
CA VAL A 740 -18.31 5.00 -12.71
C VAL A 740 -18.40 4.70 -14.19
N LYS A 741 -17.31 4.96 -14.93
CA LYS A 741 -16.84 4.22 -16.13
C LYS A 741 -15.56 4.89 -16.66
N GLY A 742 -14.50 4.09 -16.75
CA GLY A 742 -13.15 4.51 -17.13
C GLY A 742 -13.03 5.04 -18.57
N PRO A 743 -11.85 5.58 -18.94
CA PRO A 743 -11.67 6.26 -20.21
C PRO A 743 -11.59 5.25 -21.36
N GLN A 744 -12.63 5.25 -22.19
CA GLN A 744 -12.67 4.60 -23.48
C GLN A 744 -12.28 5.63 -24.56
N ARG A 745 -11.23 5.31 -25.33
CA ARG A 745 -10.88 5.74 -26.69
C ARG A 745 -11.40 7.10 -27.19
N VAL A 746 -10.44 7.98 -27.50
CA VAL A 746 -10.57 9.20 -28.31
C VAL A 746 -11.12 8.86 -29.71
N PRO A 747 -12.18 9.55 -30.20
CA PRO A 747 -12.52 9.57 -31.61
C PRO A 747 -11.75 10.66 -32.35
N HIS A 748 -11.17 10.26 -33.48
CA HIS A 748 -10.71 11.17 -34.53
C HIS A 748 -11.88 12.00 -35.11
N ASN A 749 -11.51 13.16 -35.65
CA ASN A 749 -12.30 14.12 -36.42
C ASN A 749 -13.17 15.07 -35.60
N LEU A 750 -12.72 16.32 -35.52
CA LEU A 750 -13.57 17.48 -35.78
C LEU A 750 -12.71 18.62 -36.33
N ASN A 751 -12.88 18.85 -37.64
CA ASN A 751 -12.49 20.02 -38.40
C ASN A 751 -12.96 21.32 -37.74
N PHE A 752 -12.09 22.31 -37.66
CA PHE A 752 -12.46 23.72 -37.71
C PHE A 752 -11.63 24.46 -38.77
N PRO A 753 -12.20 25.50 -39.40
CA PRO A 753 -11.82 25.94 -40.73
C PRO A 753 -10.64 26.93 -40.67
N LEU A 754 -9.63 26.67 -41.48
CA LEU A 754 -8.65 27.67 -41.90
C LEU A 754 -9.37 28.69 -42.80
N LYS A 755 -9.45 29.92 -42.33
CA LYS A 755 -9.72 31.08 -43.20
C LYS A 755 -8.45 31.37 -43.99
N GLU A 756 -8.52 31.07 -45.27
CA GLU A 756 -7.65 31.62 -46.31
C GLU A 756 -7.78 33.15 -46.33
N CYS A 757 -6.64 33.84 -46.36
CA CYS A 757 -6.49 35.16 -46.95
C CYS A 757 -5.13 35.20 -47.64
N ASP A 758 -5.21 35.19 -48.96
CA ASP A 758 -4.25 35.56 -49.98
C ASP A 758 -3.11 36.48 -49.53
N TRP A 759 -1.87 36.05 -49.79
CA TRP A 759 -0.89 36.90 -50.49
C TRP A 759 -0.09 36.05 -51.47
N ALA A 760 -0.32 36.36 -52.74
CA ALA A 760 0.37 35.81 -53.88
C ALA A 760 1.83 36.28 -53.94
N SER A 761 2.69 35.37 -54.41
CA SER A 761 3.79 35.61 -55.36
C SER A 761 4.73 36.79 -55.10
N LEU A 762 5.98 36.50 -54.71
CA LEU A 762 7.10 37.03 -55.49
C LEU A 762 8.30 36.08 -55.39
N ASN A 763 8.53 35.41 -56.51
CA ASN A 763 9.68 34.59 -56.83
C ASN A 763 10.78 35.54 -57.34
N ILE A 764 11.91 35.62 -56.65
CA ILE A 764 13.19 36.10 -57.20
C ILE A 764 14.25 35.16 -56.61
N GLY A 765 14.90 34.38 -57.49
CA GLY A 765 16.02 33.51 -57.14
C GLY A 765 17.30 34.30 -56.87
N ASP A 766 18.12 33.80 -55.95
CA ASP A 766 19.26 32.93 -56.24
C ASP A 766 19.53 32.03 -55.01
#